data_AF-A0A958V5G0-F1
#
_entry.id   AF-A0A958V5G0-F1
#
_cell.length_a   1.000
_cell.length_b   1.000
_cell.length_c   1.000
_cell.angle_alpha   90.00
_cell.angle_beta   90.00
_cell.angle_gamma   90.00
#
_symmetry.space_group_name_H-M   'P 1'
#
loop_
_entity.id
_entity.type
_entity.pdbx_description
1 polymer ?
#
loop_
_entity_poly.entity_id
_entity_poly.type
_entity_poly.pdbx_seq_one_letter_code
_entity_poly.pdbx_strand_id
1 'polypeptide(L)'
;MKTKILTLYCFLLVLMASAQQAINYKALIRDTNGDVVASQPVTIQFTILQGTAQTLVYQETQNPTTDANGIMIVNIGEGTSSYAFGAIPWSSDDHFLNVQINIGSGFVDMGTTQFMAVPYALSAANVTGLETVWESNGPGLRWIRESPDTHGDVGFRAVDLSTSSSANSNNGATGEYSFAVGYQPVVSGYHSVGIGNTAISTGEFSTAIGRLAKAQSYSSTAIGVNNLGGGTADSWVETDPLFEIGNGNTTSSNALTVLKNGTITAPSFDLSEITNSKALITKEYLEANVSSPTGLETINEGNGAGWRLVGVDPNNYGNVGLNAVDLSINLSTSSTSGATGIYSYASGLGAIASGISSSAIGNSTSAIGNYSTVLGYSSLATGDYSTAIGYFGQATGEQAIALGNSYATGNQSLSFGYLSASNGRSSIALGSGLIVDAYGAMSIGNLNVGGGNPNSWVATDPLFEIGNGTSSSNRTNALTVLKNGTITAPSFDIVEITDPKALITKEYLESTVSGLELITEGTSVGWRIVGRNPDYYGDIGVGAIDLSGSTSNSTVNGATGINSVAMGTNTIASGSYSIVAGYSSQAIGSYSTAMGESVTASGISSVAMGAETTASGDNSVAFGSLTEASGENSLVAGTYTQATAFASSAFGFANLADDSYATVLGHYNDYTASTTTLLQVGNGSTSNTRSNALTVLENGYTAIGTHNVAPTTDFQVYHDNDGTVNGLKLQNKGGNDNWWRFYTLNSNGQLYLYSKAGGNSNAVGSFDDVSGAYTALSDRRVKDNFKELYFDWENFMKLTPLTYYYKADTTKQSHIGFVAQDVQPIYPELVNYNQEDDLYQLNYSGFGVVAIKAIQELKKEINVLTEENKKLKSLIDNQEQASAEQSETLQALLKRVEALEKQSVGANLELVKN
;
A
#
# COMPACT_ATOMS: atom_id res chain seq x y z
N MET A 1 86.59 -37.23 24.07
CA MET A 1 86.96 -38.11 25.20
C MET A 1 87.24 -37.41 26.54
N LYS A 2 87.19 -36.07 26.67
CA LYS A 2 87.56 -35.41 27.95
C LYS A 2 86.38 -34.96 28.86
N THR A 3 85.14 -34.96 28.39
CA THR A 3 83.95 -34.60 29.20
C THR A 3 83.07 -35.79 29.59
N LYS A 4 83.24 -36.97 28.96
CA LYS A 4 82.61 -38.22 29.43
C LYS A 4 83.38 -38.89 30.58
N ILE A 5 84.61 -38.45 30.85
CA ILE A 5 85.35 -38.81 32.08
C ILE A 5 84.78 -38.06 33.29
N LEU A 6 84.20 -36.87 33.08
CA LEU A 6 83.57 -36.09 34.16
C LEU A 6 82.27 -36.74 34.66
N THR A 7 81.53 -37.39 33.77
CA THR A 7 80.33 -38.17 34.13
C THR A 7 80.68 -39.52 34.77
N LEU A 8 81.87 -40.08 34.51
CA LEU A 8 82.40 -41.28 35.17
C LEU A 8 83.01 -40.96 36.55
N TYR A 9 83.53 -39.74 36.77
CA TYR A 9 84.01 -39.27 38.07
C TYR A 9 82.88 -38.85 39.03
N CYS A 10 81.76 -38.32 38.52
CA CYS A 10 80.60 -37.98 39.37
C CYS A 10 79.78 -39.21 39.83
N PHE A 11 79.96 -40.38 39.20
CA PHE A 11 79.32 -41.63 39.65
C PHE A 11 80.19 -42.43 40.65
N LEU A 12 81.46 -42.04 40.86
CA LEU A 12 82.43 -42.77 41.68
C LEU A 12 82.63 -42.20 43.11
N LEU A 13 81.81 -41.23 43.54
CA LEU A 13 82.08 -40.41 44.74
C LEU A 13 81.03 -40.49 45.86
N VAL A 14 80.33 -41.62 46.01
CA VAL A 14 79.46 -41.86 47.17
C VAL A 14 79.74 -43.25 47.75
N LEU A 15 80.07 -43.24 49.05
CA LEU A 15 80.23 -44.36 50.00
C LEU A 15 81.64 -44.95 50.19
N MET A 16 82.54 -44.16 50.77
CA MET A 16 83.32 -44.66 51.90
C MET A 16 82.78 -44.00 53.17
N ALA A 17 81.83 -44.66 53.83
CA ALA A 17 81.48 -44.34 55.21
C ALA A 17 82.21 -45.36 56.09
N SER A 18 83.24 -44.94 56.81
CA SER A 18 83.77 -45.71 57.94
C SER A 18 82.83 -45.52 59.12
N ALA A 19 82.12 -46.57 59.52
CA ALA A 19 81.24 -46.54 60.70
C ALA A 19 82.08 -46.44 62.00
N GLN A 20 81.70 -45.55 62.91
CA GLN A 20 82.35 -45.38 64.21
C GLN A 20 81.97 -46.53 65.17
N GLN A 21 82.96 -47.15 65.82
CA GLN A 21 82.80 -48.39 66.62
C GLN A 21 82.78 -48.11 68.14
N ALA A 22 81.84 -47.30 68.62
CA ALA A 22 81.60 -47.07 70.05
C ALA A 22 80.11 -46.75 70.32
N ILE A 23 79.63 -46.98 71.55
CA ILE A 23 78.23 -46.73 71.97
C ILE A 23 78.20 -45.59 72.99
N ASN A 24 77.46 -44.51 72.72
CA ASN A 24 77.28 -43.43 73.69
C ASN A 24 76.43 -43.88 74.88
N TYR A 25 76.87 -43.59 76.10
CA TYR A 25 76.18 -43.89 77.35
C TYR A 25 76.12 -42.67 78.27
N LYS A 26 74.95 -42.41 78.86
CA LYS A 26 74.70 -41.29 79.76
C LYS A 26 73.94 -41.76 80.98
N ALA A 27 74.38 -41.38 82.18
CA ALA A 27 73.74 -41.77 83.43
C ALA A 27 73.71 -40.63 84.45
N LEU A 28 72.72 -40.64 85.33
CA LEU A 28 72.61 -39.78 86.52
C LEU A 28 72.96 -40.61 87.75
N ILE A 29 73.96 -40.19 88.52
CA ILE A 29 74.47 -40.93 89.66
C ILE A 29 73.93 -40.32 90.96
N ARG A 30 73.39 -41.18 91.83
CA ARG A 30 72.87 -40.83 93.16
C ARG A 30 73.47 -41.76 94.22
N ASP A 31 73.61 -41.25 95.43
CA ASP A 31 74.10 -42.02 96.58
C ASP A 31 72.97 -42.86 97.22
N THR A 32 73.29 -43.58 98.29
CA THR A 32 72.37 -44.50 98.98
C THR A 32 71.22 -43.80 99.71
N ASN A 33 71.28 -42.48 99.90
CA ASN A 33 70.17 -41.68 100.44
C ASN A 33 69.29 -41.08 99.33
N GLY A 34 69.69 -41.24 98.05
CA GLY A 34 68.98 -40.76 96.88
C GLY A 34 69.40 -39.36 96.42
N ASP A 35 70.39 -38.76 97.07
CA ASP A 35 70.96 -37.47 96.70
C ASP A 35 71.93 -37.61 95.52
N VAL A 36 72.01 -36.59 94.66
CA VAL A 36 72.90 -36.65 93.49
C VAL A 36 74.37 -36.58 93.91
N VAL A 37 75.18 -37.46 93.35
CA VAL A 37 76.64 -37.43 93.54
C VAL A 37 77.19 -36.36 92.59
N ALA A 38 77.09 -35.09 92.99
CA ALA A 38 77.44 -33.95 92.14
C ALA A 38 78.94 -33.62 92.19
N SER A 39 79.53 -33.35 91.02
CA SER A 39 80.91 -32.87 90.87
C SER A 39 81.98 -33.74 91.52
N GLN A 40 81.79 -35.07 91.52
CA GLN A 40 82.75 -36.02 92.11
C GLN A 40 83.20 -37.08 91.10
N PRO A 41 84.46 -37.55 91.19
CA PRO A 41 84.92 -38.68 90.39
C PRO A 41 84.17 -39.95 90.80
N VAL A 42 83.68 -40.68 89.81
CA VAL A 42 83.03 -41.99 89.97
C VAL A 42 83.71 -42.99 89.05
N THR A 43 83.82 -44.25 89.47
CA THR A 43 84.32 -45.31 88.61
C THR A 43 83.15 -46.14 88.11
N ILE A 44 83.05 -46.35 86.80
CA ILE A 44 82.02 -47.18 86.17
C ILE A 44 82.68 -48.32 85.38
N GLN A 45 82.08 -49.50 85.43
CA GLN A 45 82.47 -50.65 84.64
C GLN A 45 81.30 -51.08 83.75
N PHE A 46 81.57 -51.23 82.46
CA PHE A 46 80.63 -51.75 81.46
C PHE A 46 81.04 -53.15 81.05
N THR A 47 80.07 -54.05 81.02
CA THR A 47 80.28 -55.44 80.63
C THR A 47 79.24 -55.84 79.58
N ILE A 48 79.66 -56.39 78.45
CA ILE A 48 78.78 -56.93 77.41
C ILE A 48 78.80 -58.46 77.47
N LEU A 49 77.61 -59.05 77.53
CA LEU A 49 77.35 -60.47 77.67
C LEU A 49 76.56 -60.97 76.45
N GLN A 50 76.80 -62.21 76.01
CA GLN A 50 76.17 -62.82 74.83
C GLN A 50 75.27 -64.01 75.21
N GLY A 51 74.10 -64.06 74.57
CA GLY A 51 73.13 -65.15 74.61
C GLY A 51 72.42 -65.31 75.95
N THR A 52 71.44 -66.23 76.02
CA THR A 52 70.69 -66.50 77.26
C THR A 52 71.56 -67.00 78.42
N ALA A 53 72.74 -67.58 78.11
CA ALA A 53 73.73 -67.99 79.10
C ALA A 53 74.58 -66.82 79.66
N GLN A 54 74.43 -65.62 79.11
CA GLN A 54 75.15 -64.39 79.49
C GLN A 54 76.67 -64.55 79.57
N THR A 55 77.28 -65.04 78.50
CA THR A 55 78.73 -65.27 78.42
C THR A 55 79.47 -63.93 78.23
N LEU A 56 80.53 -63.67 78.99
CA LEU A 56 81.33 -62.45 78.86
C LEU A 56 82.03 -62.37 77.51
N VAL A 57 81.72 -61.31 76.73
CA VAL A 57 82.38 -61.04 75.43
C VAL A 57 83.15 -59.73 75.40
N TYR A 58 82.84 -58.77 76.28
CA TYR A 58 83.58 -57.52 76.39
C TYR A 58 83.43 -56.89 77.79
N GLN A 59 84.47 -56.27 78.33
CA GLN A 59 84.41 -55.50 79.58
C GLN A 59 85.38 -54.32 79.54
N GLU A 60 84.96 -53.17 80.05
CA GLU A 60 85.82 -51.99 80.19
C GLU A 60 85.52 -51.20 81.48
N THR A 61 86.52 -50.46 81.96
CA THR A 61 86.36 -49.56 83.13
C THR A 61 86.70 -48.13 82.75
N GLN A 62 85.91 -47.18 83.24
CA GLN A 62 86.10 -45.75 83.06
C GLN A 62 85.97 -44.99 84.39
N ASN A 63 86.67 -43.86 84.54
CA ASN A 63 86.66 -43.05 85.75
C ASN A 63 86.20 -41.59 85.49
N PRO A 64 84.97 -41.38 85.01
CA PRO A 64 84.47 -40.03 84.74
C PRO A 64 84.17 -39.25 86.03
N THR A 65 84.16 -37.93 85.92
CA THR A 65 83.63 -37.04 86.98
C THR A 65 82.19 -36.67 86.64
N THR A 66 81.28 -36.79 87.60
CA THR A 66 79.90 -36.34 87.44
C THR A 66 79.83 -34.81 87.37
N ASP A 67 78.83 -34.26 86.69
CA ASP A 67 78.58 -32.82 86.67
C ASP A 67 77.86 -32.33 87.94
N ALA A 68 77.54 -31.04 88.00
CA ALA A 68 76.86 -30.42 89.14
C ALA A 68 75.46 -31.00 89.43
N ASN A 69 74.87 -31.75 88.48
CA ASN A 69 73.59 -32.43 88.64
C ASN A 69 73.76 -33.94 88.90
N GLY A 70 75.00 -34.44 88.98
CA GLY A 70 75.32 -35.86 89.16
C GLY A 70 75.37 -36.66 87.85
N ILE A 71 75.33 -36.02 86.68
CA ILE A 71 75.29 -36.71 85.38
C ILE A 71 76.71 -36.98 84.86
N MET A 72 76.90 -38.14 84.23
CA MET A 72 78.09 -38.48 83.45
C MET A 72 77.72 -38.94 82.02
N ILE A 73 78.60 -38.66 81.06
CA ILE A 73 78.49 -39.11 79.67
C ILE A 73 79.82 -39.72 79.26
N VAL A 74 79.79 -40.93 78.74
CA VAL A 74 80.97 -41.70 78.28
C VAL A 74 80.60 -42.54 77.06
N ASN A 75 81.59 -42.98 76.29
CA ASN A 75 81.39 -43.90 75.18
C ASN A 75 81.90 -45.30 75.56
N ILE A 76 81.01 -46.29 75.49
CA ILE A 76 81.35 -47.70 75.64
C ILE A 76 82.10 -48.16 74.40
N GLY A 77 83.30 -48.73 74.58
CA GLY A 77 84.24 -49.04 73.51
C GLY A 77 85.50 -48.17 73.52
N GLU A 78 85.50 -47.09 74.30
CA GLU A 78 86.62 -46.14 74.43
C GLU A 78 87.25 -46.17 75.84
N GLY A 79 86.79 -47.05 76.73
CA GLY A 79 87.35 -47.23 78.07
C GLY A 79 88.60 -48.10 78.10
N THR A 80 89.16 -48.30 79.30
CA THR A 80 90.28 -49.23 79.47
C THR A 80 89.74 -50.66 79.46
N SER A 81 90.02 -51.41 78.39
CA SER A 81 89.64 -52.82 78.21
C SER A 81 90.84 -53.70 77.83
N SER A 82 90.75 -54.98 78.20
CA SER A 82 91.66 -56.03 77.70
C SER A 82 91.17 -56.69 76.40
N TYR A 83 89.97 -56.35 75.91
CA TYR A 83 89.36 -56.91 74.69
C TYR A 83 89.06 -55.79 73.68
N ALA A 84 89.18 -56.07 72.38
CA ALA A 84 88.87 -55.08 71.35
C ALA A 84 87.36 -55.00 71.08
N PHE A 85 86.77 -53.81 71.15
CA PHE A 85 85.32 -53.63 70.99
C PHE A 85 84.78 -54.11 69.61
N GLY A 86 85.55 -53.94 68.54
CA GLY A 86 85.16 -54.37 67.18
C GLY A 86 85.12 -55.90 66.97
N ALA A 87 85.65 -56.69 67.90
CA ALA A 87 85.66 -58.16 67.80
C ALA A 87 84.38 -58.83 68.35
N ILE A 88 83.42 -58.06 68.85
CA ILE A 88 82.16 -58.58 69.39
C ILE A 88 81.29 -59.16 68.24
N PRO A 89 80.81 -60.41 68.31
CA PRO A 89 80.08 -61.07 67.23
C PRO A 89 78.60 -60.71 67.22
N TRP A 90 78.28 -59.45 66.91
CA TRP A 90 76.94 -58.85 67.00
C TRP A 90 75.79 -59.59 66.29
N SER A 91 76.07 -60.41 65.27
CA SER A 91 75.05 -61.14 64.49
C SER A 91 74.73 -62.55 65.02
N SER A 92 75.49 -63.04 66.00
CA SER A 92 75.45 -64.45 66.37
C SER A 92 74.38 -64.80 67.41
N ASP A 93 74.08 -63.89 68.35
CA ASP A 93 73.04 -64.04 69.36
C ASP A 93 72.67 -62.66 69.96
N ASP A 94 71.70 -62.60 70.86
CA ASP A 94 71.34 -61.40 71.60
C ASP A 94 72.45 -60.97 72.56
N HIS A 95 72.74 -59.67 72.63
CA HIS A 95 73.79 -59.11 73.48
C HIS A 95 73.19 -58.22 74.59
N PHE A 96 73.78 -58.23 75.78
CA PHE A 96 73.31 -57.54 76.98
C PHE A 96 74.40 -56.68 77.60
N LEU A 97 74.06 -55.49 78.09
CA LEU A 97 74.93 -54.57 78.81
C LEU A 97 74.66 -54.62 80.31
N ASN A 98 75.66 -55.01 81.10
CA ASN A 98 75.69 -54.86 82.56
C ASN A 98 76.54 -53.64 82.95
N VAL A 99 76.06 -52.88 83.94
CA VAL A 99 76.70 -51.64 84.40
C VAL A 99 76.93 -51.69 85.90
N GLN A 100 78.16 -51.46 86.35
CA GLN A 100 78.52 -51.40 87.77
C GLN A 100 79.19 -50.07 88.10
N ILE A 101 78.90 -49.49 89.27
CA ILE A 101 79.45 -48.18 89.67
C ILE A 101 80.04 -48.19 91.07
N ASN A 102 81.14 -47.47 91.28
CA ASN A 102 81.79 -47.25 92.57
C ASN A 102 81.95 -45.74 92.82
N ILE A 103 81.36 -45.27 93.92
CA ILE A 103 81.43 -43.87 94.37
C ILE A 103 82.29 -43.69 95.64
N GLY A 104 83.05 -44.71 96.05
CA GLY A 104 83.98 -44.68 97.18
C GLY A 104 83.97 -45.90 98.09
N SER A 105 82.95 -46.77 98.00
CA SER A 105 82.74 -47.93 98.89
C SER A 105 82.80 -49.30 98.18
N GLY A 106 83.26 -49.36 96.93
CA GLY A 106 83.30 -50.57 96.10
C GLY A 106 82.25 -50.54 94.97
N PHE A 107 82.33 -51.48 94.03
CA PHE A 107 81.39 -51.54 92.90
C PHE A 107 80.03 -52.06 93.34
N VAL A 108 78.98 -51.38 92.91
CA VAL A 108 77.57 -51.73 93.06
C VAL A 108 77.01 -52.00 91.67
N ASP A 109 76.31 -53.13 91.51
CA ASP A 109 75.66 -53.50 90.25
C ASP A 109 74.36 -52.70 90.04
N MET A 110 74.26 -52.06 88.88
CA MET A 110 73.12 -51.24 88.48
C MET A 110 72.15 -52.00 87.56
N GLY A 111 72.48 -53.24 87.19
CA GLY A 111 71.63 -54.14 86.43
C GLY A 111 72.12 -54.42 85.01
N THR A 112 71.53 -55.46 84.41
CA THR A 112 71.81 -55.94 83.04
C THR A 112 70.62 -55.69 82.13
N THR A 113 70.83 -55.06 80.98
CA THR A 113 69.79 -54.73 79.99
C THR A 113 70.19 -55.22 78.59
N GLN A 114 69.25 -55.76 77.81
CA GLN A 114 69.51 -56.21 76.44
C GLN A 114 69.74 -55.03 75.48
N PHE A 115 70.72 -55.15 74.56
CA PHE A 115 70.82 -54.27 73.40
C PHE A 115 69.71 -54.63 72.42
N MET A 116 68.84 -53.66 72.14
CA MET A 116 67.82 -53.80 71.10
C MET A 116 68.40 -53.37 69.76
N ALA A 117 68.32 -54.24 68.75
CA ALA A 117 68.88 -54.00 67.42
C ALA A 117 68.25 -52.77 66.72
N VAL A 118 69.07 -52.03 65.97
CA VAL A 118 68.60 -50.90 65.15
C VAL A 118 67.88 -51.45 63.90
N PRO A 119 66.71 -50.92 63.49
CA PRO A 119 65.88 -51.51 62.43
C PRO A 119 66.57 -51.80 61.07
N TYR A 120 67.64 -51.07 60.72
CA TYR A 120 68.33 -51.21 59.43
C TYR A 120 69.30 -52.41 59.31
N ALA A 121 69.69 -53.06 60.41
CA ALA A 121 70.57 -54.23 60.35
C ALA A 121 69.82 -55.54 60.04
N LEU A 122 68.50 -55.58 60.25
CA LEU A 122 67.63 -56.73 59.96
C LEU A 122 67.25 -56.88 58.48
N SER A 123 67.44 -55.83 57.67
CA SER A 123 67.04 -55.82 56.26
C SER A 123 68.09 -56.37 55.28
N ALA A 124 69.34 -56.59 55.70
CA ALA A 124 70.40 -57.11 54.83
C ALA A 124 70.40 -58.65 54.65
N ALA A 125 69.68 -59.41 55.50
CA ALA A 125 69.56 -60.87 55.39
C ALA A 125 68.41 -61.35 54.47
N ASN A 126 67.60 -60.42 53.92
CA ASN A 126 66.36 -60.69 53.17
C ASN A 126 66.43 -60.27 51.68
N VAL A 127 67.59 -60.35 51.02
CA VAL A 127 67.68 -60.02 49.58
C VAL A 127 66.96 -61.10 48.77
N THR A 128 65.89 -60.70 48.07
CA THR A 128 65.07 -61.49 47.15
C THR A 128 65.17 -60.85 45.75
N GLY A 129 65.29 -61.63 44.67
CA GLY A 129 65.45 -61.08 43.32
C GLY A 129 66.17 -62.00 42.33
N LEU A 130 66.64 -61.43 41.22
CA LEU A 130 67.34 -62.13 40.13
C LEU A 130 68.86 -62.13 40.32
N GLU A 131 69.53 -63.24 39.98
CA GLU A 131 70.97 -63.35 39.79
C GLU A 131 71.32 -63.52 38.31
N THR A 132 72.51 -63.06 37.93
CA THR A 132 73.08 -63.36 36.61
C THR A 132 73.80 -64.70 36.67
N VAL A 133 73.43 -65.61 35.77
CA VAL A 133 74.06 -66.93 35.60
C VAL A 133 74.70 -67.05 34.24
N TRP A 134 75.76 -67.86 34.17
CA TRP A 134 76.50 -68.14 32.95
C TRP A 134 76.42 -69.63 32.66
N GLU A 135 75.38 -70.02 31.93
CA GLU A 135 75.09 -71.40 31.54
C GLU A 135 75.15 -71.53 30.01
N SER A 136 74.86 -72.72 29.47
CA SER A 136 75.28 -73.30 28.19
C SER A 136 74.91 -72.57 26.88
N ASN A 137 75.21 -71.27 26.76
CA ASN A 137 75.53 -70.47 25.55
C ASN A 137 75.75 -68.96 25.86
N GLY A 138 75.76 -68.54 27.13
CA GLY A 138 76.14 -67.19 27.59
C GLY A 138 75.29 -66.67 28.77
N PRO A 139 75.38 -65.38 29.13
CA PRO A 139 74.73 -64.86 30.35
C PRO A 139 73.20 -64.83 30.23
N GLY A 140 72.52 -65.30 31.28
CA GLY A 140 71.07 -65.19 31.50
C GLY A 140 70.75 -64.73 32.93
N LEU A 141 69.47 -64.55 33.25
CA LEU A 141 68.99 -64.17 34.59
C LEU A 141 68.09 -65.28 35.16
N ARG A 142 68.29 -65.66 36.44
CA ARG A 142 67.38 -66.55 37.17
C ARG A 142 67.10 -66.09 38.59
N TRP A 143 66.10 -66.66 39.28
CA TRP A 143 65.85 -66.38 40.70
C TRP A 143 67.01 -66.81 41.61
N ILE A 144 67.37 -65.94 42.57
CA ILE A 144 68.39 -66.24 43.59
C ILE A 144 67.95 -67.47 44.41
N ARG A 145 68.80 -68.52 44.46
CA ARG A 145 68.64 -69.82 45.16
C ARG A 145 67.89 -70.94 44.42
N GLU A 146 67.57 -70.80 43.14
CA GLU A 146 67.06 -71.93 42.34
C GLU A 146 68.20 -72.86 41.89
N SER A 147 67.97 -74.18 41.92
CA SER A 147 68.98 -75.19 41.56
C SER A 147 68.98 -75.45 40.05
N PRO A 148 70.15 -75.59 39.40
CA PRO A 148 70.26 -76.12 38.03
C PRO A 148 69.68 -77.54 37.89
N ASP A 149 69.53 -78.29 38.98
CA ASP A 149 69.01 -79.66 38.89
C ASP A 149 67.50 -79.71 38.62
N THR A 150 66.77 -78.63 38.94
CA THR A 150 65.29 -78.57 38.81
C THR A 150 64.81 -77.88 37.54
N HIS A 151 65.72 -77.22 36.81
CA HIS A 151 65.48 -76.50 35.56
C HIS A 151 66.52 -76.93 34.50
N GLY A 152 66.33 -76.54 33.25
CA GLY A 152 67.37 -76.62 32.23
C GLY A 152 68.33 -75.44 32.33
N ASP A 153 69.43 -75.54 31.59
CA ASP A 153 70.38 -74.43 31.47
C ASP A 153 69.68 -73.18 30.93
N VAL A 154 69.86 -72.05 31.61
CA VAL A 154 69.29 -70.78 31.17
C VAL A 154 69.94 -70.36 29.85
N GLY A 155 69.12 -70.15 28.82
CA GLY A 155 69.57 -69.79 27.48
C GLY A 155 70.28 -68.42 27.40
N PHE A 156 71.02 -68.18 26.32
CA PHE A 156 71.70 -66.89 26.12
C PHE A 156 70.70 -65.73 26.14
N ARG A 157 70.92 -64.75 27.03
CA ARG A 157 70.03 -63.59 27.28
C ARG A 157 68.59 -63.97 27.67
N ALA A 158 68.38 -65.20 28.12
CA ALA A 158 67.10 -65.64 28.63
C ALA A 158 66.87 -65.12 30.06
N VAL A 159 65.60 -65.06 30.46
CA VAL A 159 65.19 -64.73 31.82
C VAL A 159 64.27 -65.84 32.32
N ASP A 160 64.75 -66.53 33.36
CA ASP A 160 64.03 -67.60 34.03
C ASP A 160 63.53 -67.14 35.41
N LEU A 161 62.23 -66.88 35.48
CA LEU A 161 61.48 -66.59 36.69
C LEU A 161 60.56 -67.76 37.05
N SER A 162 60.95 -68.97 36.67
CA SER A 162 60.17 -70.16 36.95
C SER A 162 60.63 -70.91 38.19
N THR A 163 59.75 -71.78 38.69
CA THR A 163 60.00 -72.70 39.81
C THR A 163 59.66 -74.11 39.38
N SER A 164 60.36 -75.09 39.93
CA SER A 164 60.17 -76.51 39.60
C SER A 164 60.37 -77.38 40.84
N SER A 165 59.44 -78.33 41.06
CA SER A 165 59.46 -79.24 42.21
C SER A 165 60.17 -80.57 41.94
N SER A 166 60.65 -80.80 40.71
CA SER A 166 61.22 -82.07 40.25
C SER A 166 62.38 -81.83 39.31
N ALA A 167 63.38 -82.71 39.35
CA ALA A 167 64.55 -82.61 38.46
C ALA A 167 64.15 -82.78 36.98
N ASN A 168 64.38 -81.76 36.16
CA ASN A 168 64.04 -81.76 34.74
C ASN A 168 64.87 -80.71 33.97
N SER A 169 65.69 -81.18 33.03
CA SER A 169 66.57 -80.33 32.21
C SER A 169 65.86 -79.53 31.12
N ASN A 170 64.54 -79.67 30.96
CA ASN A 170 63.77 -78.97 29.94
C ASN A 170 62.91 -77.84 30.53
N ASN A 171 62.80 -77.75 31.86
CA ASN A 171 61.98 -76.74 32.51
C ASN A 171 62.71 -75.40 32.50
N GLY A 172 61.97 -74.31 32.37
CA GLY A 172 62.53 -72.96 32.41
C GLY A 172 62.83 -72.37 31.03
N ALA A 173 63.58 -71.26 31.05
CA ALA A 173 63.91 -70.44 29.89
C ALA A 173 65.17 -70.99 29.19
N THR A 174 65.04 -72.14 28.54
CA THR A 174 66.16 -72.88 27.92
C THR A 174 66.50 -72.41 26.50
N GLY A 175 65.56 -71.76 25.80
CA GLY A 175 65.80 -71.19 24.47
C GLY A 175 66.62 -69.90 24.51
N GLU A 176 67.35 -69.57 23.45
CA GLU A 176 68.00 -68.25 23.36
C GLU A 176 66.95 -67.13 23.30
N TYR A 177 67.21 -66.04 24.04
CA TYR A 177 66.30 -64.90 24.20
C TYR A 177 64.92 -65.27 24.77
N SER A 178 64.80 -66.43 25.41
CA SER A 178 63.53 -66.92 25.93
C SER A 178 63.15 -66.28 27.27
N PHE A 179 61.86 -66.28 27.58
CA PHE A 179 61.32 -65.74 28.82
C PHE A 179 60.36 -66.74 29.46
N ALA A 180 60.71 -67.25 30.64
CA ALA A 180 59.89 -68.22 31.38
C ALA A 180 59.45 -67.65 32.72
N VAL A 181 58.15 -67.74 33.04
CA VAL A 181 57.59 -67.35 34.34
C VAL A 181 56.59 -68.40 34.79
N GLY A 182 56.64 -68.77 36.08
CA GLY A 182 55.61 -69.58 36.73
C GLY A 182 56.11 -70.93 37.23
N TYR A 183 55.30 -71.98 37.09
CA TYR A 183 55.59 -73.30 37.66
C TYR A 183 55.81 -74.32 36.55
N GLN A 184 57.02 -74.85 36.42
CA GLN A 184 57.43 -75.86 35.42
C GLN A 184 57.10 -75.51 33.95
N PRO A 185 57.28 -74.26 33.47
CA PRO A 185 57.15 -73.97 32.05
C PRO A 185 58.28 -74.66 31.25
N VAL A 186 58.04 -74.96 29.98
CA VAL A 186 59.04 -75.47 29.04
C VAL A 186 59.15 -74.45 27.90
N VAL A 187 60.20 -73.63 27.93
CA VAL A 187 60.37 -72.48 27.03
C VAL A 187 61.69 -72.61 26.29
N SER A 188 61.68 -73.39 25.20
CA SER A 188 62.90 -73.80 24.48
C SER A 188 63.02 -73.21 23.06
N GLY A 189 61.96 -72.59 22.53
CA GLY A 189 62.01 -71.96 21.20
C GLY A 189 62.85 -70.68 21.18
N TYR A 190 63.47 -70.36 20.04
CA TYR A 190 64.17 -69.07 19.85
C TYR A 190 63.21 -67.90 20.02
N HIS A 191 63.52 -66.91 20.87
CA HIS A 191 62.61 -65.79 21.21
C HIS A 191 61.24 -66.20 21.75
N SER A 192 61.12 -67.40 22.34
CA SER A 192 59.84 -67.89 22.86
C SER A 192 59.53 -67.35 24.25
N VAL A 193 58.23 -67.22 24.54
CA VAL A 193 57.70 -66.75 25.82
C VAL A 193 56.78 -67.81 26.41
N GLY A 194 56.99 -68.19 27.67
CA GLY A 194 56.12 -69.09 28.42
C GLY A 194 55.76 -68.52 29.79
N ILE A 195 54.46 -68.33 30.05
CA ILE A 195 53.97 -67.75 31.30
C ILE A 195 52.86 -68.63 31.86
N GLY A 196 53.06 -69.19 33.06
CA GLY A 196 52.03 -69.90 33.80
C GLY A 196 52.46 -71.27 34.35
N ASN A 197 51.51 -72.18 34.50
CA ASN A 197 51.72 -73.50 35.09
C ASN A 197 51.85 -74.54 33.97
N THR A 198 53.06 -75.06 33.76
CA THR A 198 53.37 -76.00 32.69
C THR A 198 53.01 -75.46 31.30
N ALA A 199 53.26 -74.15 31.08
CA ALA A 199 53.16 -73.55 29.76
C ALA A 199 54.31 -74.04 28.87
N ILE A 200 54.00 -74.50 27.66
CA ILE A 200 54.93 -75.10 26.70
C ILE A 200 55.03 -74.17 25.49
N SER A 201 56.18 -73.50 25.34
CA SER A 201 56.48 -72.63 24.21
C SER A 201 57.75 -73.13 23.54
N THR A 202 57.58 -73.90 22.45
CA THR A 202 58.67 -74.61 21.78
C THR A 202 58.85 -74.22 20.31
N GLY A 203 57.91 -73.46 19.75
CA GLY A 203 58.08 -72.87 18.43
C GLY A 203 59.01 -71.65 18.48
N GLU A 204 59.69 -71.34 17.38
CA GLU A 204 60.40 -70.08 17.28
C GLU A 204 59.39 -68.93 17.26
N PHE A 205 59.69 -67.85 18.00
CA PHE A 205 58.81 -66.70 18.21
C PHE A 205 57.43 -67.05 18.82
N SER A 206 57.27 -68.21 19.46
CA SER A 206 56.00 -68.64 20.02
C SER A 206 55.72 -68.04 21.40
N THR A 207 54.44 -67.89 21.75
CA THR A 207 54.00 -67.39 23.05
C THR A 207 52.94 -68.30 23.66
N ALA A 208 53.21 -68.91 24.81
CA ALA A 208 52.27 -69.74 25.56
C ALA A 208 51.93 -69.09 26.92
N ILE A 209 50.66 -68.80 27.18
CA ILE A 209 50.20 -68.16 28.42
C ILE A 209 49.05 -68.94 29.07
N GLY A 210 49.28 -69.50 30.25
CA GLY A 210 48.25 -70.14 31.07
C GLY A 210 48.68 -71.50 31.64
N ARG A 211 47.70 -72.38 31.91
CA ARG A 211 47.95 -73.71 32.50
C ARG A 211 47.92 -74.77 31.40
N LEU A 212 49.02 -75.50 31.20
CA LEU A 212 49.16 -76.48 30.11
C LEU A 212 48.93 -75.88 28.71
N ALA A 213 49.14 -74.57 28.54
CA ALA A 213 49.04 -73.92 27.24
C ALA A 213 50.23 -74.31 26.35
N LYS A 214 50.00 -74.65 25.09
CA LYS A 214 50.97 -75.22 24.14
C LYS A 214 51.07 -74.35 22.89
N ALA A 215 52.13 -73.56 22.77
CA ALA A 215 52.49 -72.85 21.54
C ALA A 215 53.72 -73.54 20.93
N GLN A 216 53.48 -74.50 20.04
CA GLN A 216 54.53 -75.39 19.52
C GLN A 216 54.91 -75.09 18.07
N SER A 217 54.11 -74.29 17.36
CA SER A 217 54.37 -73.91 15.98
C SER A 217 55.09 -72.55 15.89
N TYR A 218 55.84 -72.34 14.81
CA TYR A 218 56.50 -71.08 14.47
C TYR A 218 55.52 -69.91 14.53
N SER A 219 55.88 -68.86 15.28
CA SER A 219 55.08 -67.65 15.51
C SER A 219 53.66 -67.91 16.03
N SER A 220 53.43 -69.03 16.72
CA SER A 220 52.11 -69.34 17.29
C SER A 220 51.90 -68.69 18.65
N THR A 221 50.67 -68.28 18.94
CA THR A 221 50.26 -67.81 20.27
C THR A 221 49.16 -68.70 20.83
N ALA A 222 49.39 -69.29 22.00
CA ALA A 222 48.39 -70.07 22.71
C ALA A 222 48.10 -69.45 24.08
N ILE A 223 46.83 -69.20 24.37
CA ILE A 223 46.39 -68.67 25.67
C ILE A 223 45.32 -69.56 26.30
N GLY A 224 45.23 -69.59 27.63
CA GLY A 224 44.17 -70.29 28.35
C GLY A 224 44.63 -71.60 28.98
N VAL A 225 43.76 -72.62 28.95
CA VAL A 225 44.01 -73.90 29.65
C VAL A 225 44.01 -75.06 28.67
N ASN A 226 45.07 -75.86 28.68
CA ASN A 226 45.20 -77.14 27.99
C ASN A 226 44.64 -77.13 26.54
N ASN A 227 45.16 -76.27 25.67
CA ASN A 227 44.84 -76.30 24.24
C ASN A 227 45.42 -77.56 23.57
N LEU A 228 44.95 -77.85 22.36
CA LEU A 228 45.44 -78.96 21.54
C LEU A 228 46.93 -78.81 21.23
N GLY A 229 47.35 -77.65 20.73
CA GLY A 229 48.73 -77.37 20.35
C GLY A 229 49.14 -78.10 19.06
N GLY A 230 50.46 -78.21 18.83
CA GLY A 230 51.05 -78.86 17.66
C GLY A 230 51.52 -77.89 16.55
N GLY A 231 51.88 -78.48 15.41
CA GLY A 231 52.44 -77.79 14.24
C GLY A 231 53.97 -77.84 14.17
N THR A 232 54.51 -77.14 13.18
CA THR A 232 55.92 -77.06 12.79
C THR A 232 56.60 -75.92 13.54
N ALA A 233 57.68 -76.21 14.26
CA ALA A 233 58.29 -75.29 15.23
C ALA A 233 59.14 -74.17 14.62
N ASP A 234 59.75 -74.40 13.45
CA ASP A 234 60.85 -73.59 12.89
C ASP A 234 60.49 -72.90 11.56
N SER A 235 59.28 -73.08 11.04
CA SER A 235 58.86 -72.48 9.77
C SER A 235 57.34 -72.25 9.67
N TRP A 236 56.94 -71.31 8.81
CA TRP A 236 55.52 -70.96 8.59
C TRP A 236 54.81 -72.00 7.71
N VAL A 237 53.83 -72.73 8.26
CA VAL A 237 52.99 -73.70 7.54
C VAL A 237 51.51 -73.32 7.63
N GLU A 238 50.86 -73.11 6.49
CA GLU A 238 49.49 -72.58 6.38
C GLU A 238 48.41 -73.32 7.19
N THR A 239 48.59 -74.62 7.42
CA THR A 239 47.66 -75.46 8.19
C THR A 239 47.95 -75.48 9.69
N ASP A 240 49.03 -74.86 10.14
CA ASP A 240 49.40 -74.86 11.55
C ASP A 240 48.65 -73.77 12.33
N PRO A 241 48.50 -73.96 13.65
CA PRO A 241 47.93 -72.92 14.50
C PRO A 241 48.75 -71.62 14.44
N LEU A 242 48.05 -70.50 14.23
CA LEU A 242 48.56 -69.15 14.43
C LEU A 242 48.15 -68.64 15.81
N PHE A 243 46.88 -68.81 16.18
CA PHE A 243 46.35 -68.39 17.48
C PHE A 243 45.37 -69.42 18.04
N GLU A 244 45.56 -69.81 19.29
CA GLU A 244 44.67 -70.74 19.99
C GLU A 244 44.25 -70.20 21.36
N ILE A 245 42.97 -70.40 21.69
CA ILE A 245 42.44 -70.21 23.04
C ILE A 245 42.03 -71.58 23.57
N GLY A 246 42.78 -72.09 24.55
CA GLY A 246 42.49 -73.36 25.23
C GLY A 246 41.40 -73.21 26.29
N ASN A 247 40.45 -74.14 26.29
CA ASN A 247 39.44 -74.31 27.35
C ASN A 247 39.42 -75.74 27.92
N GLY A 248 40.47 -76.53 27.65
CA GLY A 248 40.59 -77.90 28.13
C GLY A 248 40.81 -77.94 29.64
N ASN A 249 40.19 -78.91 30.33
CA ASN A 249 40.45 -79.15 31.75
C ASN A 249 41.33 -80.40 31.93
N THR A 250 40.73 -81.58 31.76
CA THR A 250 41.42 -82.89 31.83
C THR A 250 41.80 -83.41 30.45
N THR A 251 41.04 -83.05 29.40
CA THR A 251 41.34 -83.29 27.99
C THR A 251 41.76 -81.99 27.32
N SER A 252 42.63 -82.07 26.31
CA SER A 252 43.01 -80.89 25.55
C SER A 252 41.89 -80.46 24.62
N SER A 253 41.51 -79.17 24.64
CA SER A 253 40.49 -78.61 23.75
C SER A 253 40.70 -77.12 23.52
N ASN A 254 40.26 -76.67 22.34
CA ASN A 254 40.32 -75.28 21.94
C ASN A 254 38.90 -74.70 21.97
N ALA A 255 38.72 -73.54 22.61
CA ALA A 255 37.55 -72.69 22.41
C ALA A 255 37.61 -71.98 21.05
N LEU A 256 38.84 -71.66 20.61
CA LEU A 256 39.11 -70.99 19.35
C LEU A 256 40.45 -71.46 18.78
N THR A 257 40.49 -71.72 17.48
CA THR A 257 41.72 -71.95 16.73
C THR A 257 41.67 -71.14 15.44
N VAL A 258 42.70 -70.33 15.24
CA VAL A 258 42.99 -69.63 14.00
C VAL A 258 44.22 -70.29 13.38
N LEU A 259 44.07 -70.84 12.18
CA LEU A 259 45.17 -71.38 11.40
C LEU A 259 45.86 -70.26 10.60
N LYS A 260 47.11 -70.49 10.20
CA LYS A 260 47.92 -69.52 9.45
C LYS A 260 47.29 -69.09 8.12
N ASN A 261 46.49 -69.95 7.48
CA ASN A 261 45.72 -69.64 6.27
C ASN A 261 44.45 -68.78 6.47
N GLY A 262 44.17 -68.36 7.71
CA GLY A 262 42.99 -67.57 8.05
C GLY A 262 41.74 -68.40 8.36
N THR A 263 41.82 -69.73 8.36
CA THR A 263 40.71 -70.59 8.80
C THR A 263 40.52 -70.43 10.31
N ILE A 264 39.30 -70.09 10.72
CA ILE A 264 38.91 -69.98 12.13
C ILE A 264 37.96 -71.13 12.48
N THR A 265 38.26 -71.87 13.55
CA THR A 265 37.38 -72.91 14.10
C THR A 265 37.10 -72.63 15.57
N ALA A 266 35.84 -72.80 15.98
CA ALA A 266 35.37 -72.62 17.35
C ALA A 266 34.40 -73.77 17.68
N PRO A 267 34.87 -74.85 18.34
CA PRO A 267 34.09 -76.06 18.58
C PRO A 267 32.84 -75.91 19.47
N SER A 268 32.64 -74.77 20.14
CA SER A 268 31.55 -74.54 21.10
C SER A 268 30.43 -73.62 20.58
N PHE A 269 30.14 -73.63 19.28
CA PHE A 269 28.93 -72.99 18.74
C PHE A 269 27.85 -74.04 18.47
N ASP A 270 27.40 -74.73 19.51
CA ASP A 270 26.18 -75.53 19.41
C ASP A 270 24.96 -74.60 19.46
N LEU A 271 23.97 -74.84 18.59
CA LEU A 271 22.77 -74.01 18.46
C LEU A 271 21.99 -73.89 19.77
N SER A 272 22.08 -74.92 20.63
CA SER A 272 21.39 -74.96 21.93
C SER A 272 21.92 -73.96 22.95
N GLU A 273 23.10 -73.37 22.74
CA GLU A 273 23.76 -72.49 23.71
C GLU A 273 23.53 -70.98 23.43
N ILE A 274 22.85 -70.64 22.32
CA ILE A 274 22.51 -69.25 21.97
C ILE A 274 21.27 -68.79 22.75
N THR A 275 21.49 -68.21 23.94
CA THR A 275 20.43 -67.77 24.87
C THR A 275 20.00 -66.30 24.71
N ASN A 276 20.64 -65.55 23.79
CA ASN A 276 20.38 -64.12 23.57
C ASN A 276 20.52 -63.74 22.09
N SER A 277 19.59 -62.92 21.59
CA SER A 277 19.55 -62.41 20.21
C SER A 277 20.68 -61.45 19.83
N LYS A 278 21.54 -61.06 20.78
CA LYS A 278 22.76 -60.28 20.53
C LYS A 278 24.04 -61.12 20.45
N ALA A 279 23.95 -62.45 20.58
CA ALA A 279 25.06 -63.34 20.29
C ALA A 279 25.33 -63.39 18.77
N LEU A 280 26.56 -63.73 18.37
CA LEU A 280 26.96 -63.80 16.96
C LEU A 280 26.17 -64.91 16.24
N ILE A 281 25.16 -64.54 15.44
CA ILE A 281 24.22 -65.48 14.80
C ILE A 281 24.82 -65.97 13.47
N THR A 282 24.91 -67.29 13.26
CA THR A 282 25.30 -67.89 11.98
C THR A 282 24.12 -67.85 10.99
N LYS A 283 24.42 -67.79 9.68
CA LYS A 283 23.41 -67.79 8.61
C LYS A 283 22.44 -68.98 8.70
N GLU A 284 22.94 -70.16 9.07
CA GLU A 284 22.14 -71.39 9.24
C GLU A 284 21.13 -71.32 10.40
N TYR A 285 21.43 -70.61 11.50
CA TYR A 285 20.46 -70.42 12.59
C TYR A 285 19.24 -69.61 12.14
N LEU A 286 19.46 -68.63 11.26
CA LEU A 286 18.40 -67.81 10.66
C LEU A 286 17.54 -68.64 9.70
N GLU A 287 18.15 -69.53 8.93
CA GLU A 287 17.45 -70.36 7.95
C GLU A 287 16.64 -71.50 8.59
N ALA A 288 17.07 -72.03 9.74
CA ALA A 288 16.40 -73.15 10.41
C ALA A 288 15.28 -72.74 11.40
N ASN A 289 15.33 -71.54 11.99
CA ASN A 289 14.46 -71.16 13.12
C ASN A 289 13.49 -70.00 12.85
N VAL A 290 13.42 -69.51 11.61
CA VAL A 290 12.31 -68.64 11.18
C VAL A 290 11.26 -69.53 10.51
N SER A 291 10.21 -69.86 11.27
CA SER A 291 9.08 -70.72 10.84
C SER A 291 8.17 -70.12 9.75
N SER A 292 8.56 -68.98 9.18
CA SER A 292 8.00 -68.41 7.95
C SER A 292 9.19 -67.90 7.16
N PRO A 293 9.54 -68.46 5.99
CA PRO A 293 10.64 -67.94 5.22
C PRO A 293 10.30 -66.50 4.78
N THR A 294 10.86 -65.53 5.48
CA THR A 294 10.63 -64.11 5.23
C THR A 294 11.53 -63.68 4.08
N GLY A 295 10.96 -63.44 2.91
CA GLY A 295 11.71 -62.96 1.75
C GLY A 295 11.07 -63.33 0.42
N LEU A 296 11.85 -63.16 -0.64
CA LEU A 296 11.51 -63.52 -2.01
C LEU A 296 12.40 -64.69 -2.46
N GLU A 297 11.82 -65.72 -3.07
CA GLU A 297 12.53 -66.76 -3.82
C GLU A 297 12.46 -66.51 -5.32
N THR A 298 13.53 -66.86 -6.03
CA THR A 298 13.54 -66.85 -7.50
C THR A 298 12.83 -68.09 -8.03
N ILE A 299 11.77 -67.90 -8.80
CA ILE A 299 10.99 -68.98 -9.42
C ILE A 299 11.09 -68.85 -10.95
N ASN A 300 11.25 -69.98 -11.64
CA ASN A 300 11.20 -70.05 -13.10
C ASN A 300 10.20 -71.13 -13.53
N GLU A 301 9.01 -70.69 -13.92
CA GLU A 301 7.87 -71.53 -14.31
C GLU A 301 7.68 -71.59 -15.85
N GLY A 302 8.77 -71.42 -16.61
CA GLY A 302 8.77 -71.52 -18.08
C GLY A 302 8.58 -70.19 -18.83
N ASN A 303 8.29 -69.10 -18.10
CA ASN A 303 8.11 -67.75 -18.64
C ASN A 303 9.27 -66.79 -18.30
N GLY A 304 10.41 -67.32 -17.85
CA GLY A 304 11.54 -66.57 -17.31
C GLY A 304 11.59 -66.60 -15.78
N ALA A 305 12.71 -66.14 -15.20
CA ALA A 305 12.87 -66.07 -13.75
C ALA A 305 12.20 -64.81 -13.18
N GLY A 306 11.39 -64.96 -12.14
CA GLY A 306 10.80 -63.88 -11.34
C GLY A 306 10.92 -64.17 -9.84
N TRP A 307 10.37 -63.31 -9.00
CA TRP A 307 10.44 -63.42 -7.54
C TRP A 307 9.06 -63.60 -6.92
N ARG A 308 8.90 -64.57 -6.01
CA ARG A 308 7.65 -64.78 -5.24
C ARG A 308 7.97 -64.92 -3.75
N LEU A 309 6.99 -64.64 -2.88
CA LEU A 309 7.11 -64.96 -1.45
C LEU A 309 7.44 -66.44 -1.24
N VAL A 310 8.42 -66.72 -0.39
CA VAL A 310 8.81 -68.10 -0.07
C VAL A 310 7.69 -68.81 0.71
N GLY A 311 7.44 -70.09 0.40
CA GLY A 311 6.55 -70.96 1.18
C GLY A 311 5.06 -70.83 0.86
N VAL A 312 4.69 -70.14 -0.22
CA VAL A 312 3.31 -70.10 -0.73
C VAL A 312 3.00 -71.31 -1.61
N ASP A 313 1.74 -71.75 -1.66
CA ASP A 313 1.31 -72.88 -2.53
C ASP A 313 1.32 -72.44 -4.00
N PRO A 314 2.19 -73.01 -4.87
CA PRO A 314 2.27 -72.62 -6.27
C PRO A 314 0.95 -72.78 -7.05
N ASN A 315 0.05 -73.69 -6.65
CA ASN A 315 -1.22 -73.90 -7.35
C ASN A 315 -2.19 -72.71 -7.22
N ASN A 316 -1.96 -71.83 -6.25
CA ASN A 316 -2.76 -70.63 -6.02
C ASN A 316 -2.31 -69.43 -6.89
N TYR A 317 -1.27 -69.60 -7.70
CA TYR A 317 -0.67 -68.55 -8.51
C TYR A 317 -0.56 -69.01 -9.97
N GLY A 318 -0.66 -68.05 -10.90
CA GLY A 318 -0.22 -68.27 -12.27
C GLY A 318 1.30 -68.24 -12.38
N ASN A 319 1.83 -68.73 -13.50
CA ASN A 319 3.26 -68.73 -13.75
C ASN A 319 3.84 -67.32 -13.63
N VAL A 320 4.86 -67.14 -12.78
CA VAL A 320 5.52 -65.85 -12.57
C VAL A 320 6.13 -65.34 -13.89
N GLY A 321 5.97 -64.06 -14.17
CA GLY A 321 6.54 -63.43 -15.36
C GLY A 321 8.05 -63.21 -15.24
N LEU A 322 8.75 -63.11 -16.38
CA LEU A 322 10.16 -62.73 -16.42
C LEU A 322 10.38 -61.39 -15.69
N ASN A 323 11.29 -61.38 -14.72
CA ASN A 323 11.61 -60.25 -13.85
C ASN A 323 10.40 -59.65 -13.10
N ALA A 324 9.32 -60.43 -12.92
CA ALA A 324 8.16 -60.01 -12.14
C ALA A 324 8.42 -60.18 -10.64
N VAL A 325 7.74 -59.38 -9.81
CA VAL A 325 7.82 -59.46 -8.34
C VAL A 325 6.42 -59.69 -7.77
N ASP A 326 6.23 -60.86 -7.18
CA ASP A 326 4.97 -61.33 -6.61
C ASP A 326 5.03 -61.37 -5.08
N LEU A 327 4.49 -60.33 -4.46
CA LEU A 327 4.24 -60.19 -3.03
C LEU A 327 2.77 -60.46 -2.68
N SER A 328 1.99 -61.06 -3.59
CA SER A 328 0.57 -61.31 -3.38
C SER A 328 0.32 -62.56 -2.54
N ILE A 329 -0.81 -62.57 -1.83
CA ILE A 329 -1.28 -63.74 -1.07
C ILE A 329 -2.51 -64.28 -1.77
N ASN A 330 -2.48 -65.54 -2.21
CA ASN A 330 -3.61 -66.21 -2.85
C ASN A 330 -4.00 -67.47 -2.07
N LEU A 331 -5.29 -67.59 -1.74
CA LEU A 331 -5.82 -68.64 -0.84
C LEU A 331 -6.56 -69.77 -1.57
N SER A 332 -6.69 -69.67 -2.89
CA SER A 332 -7.41 -70.63 -3.74
C SER A 332 -6.67 -70.86 -5.05
N THR A 333 -6.83 -72.05 -5.63
CA THR A 333 -6.19 -72.43 -6.88
C THR A 333 -6.52 -71.45 -8.01
N SER A 334 -5.50 -70.93 -8.69
CA SER A 334 -5.64 -69.92 -9.74
C SER A 334 -4.48 -70.02 -10.71
N SER A 335 -4.76 -69.93 -12.01
CA SER A 335 -3.75 -69.88 -13.08
C SER A 335 -3.41 -68.46 -13.52
N THR A 336 -4.09 -67.45 -12.96
CA THR A 336 -3.93 -66.04 -13.35
C THR A 336 -3.49 -65.15 -12.21
N SER A 337 -3.62 -65.60 -10.96
CA SER A 337 -3.29 -64.80 -9.78
C SER A 337 -1.80 -64.53 -9.62
N GLY A 338 -1.45 -63.39 -9.05
CA GLY A 338 -0.06 -62.98 -8.86
C GLY A 338 0.53 -62.18 -10.01
N ALA A 339 1.86 -62.05 -10.00
CA ALA A 339 2.62 -61.26 -10.97
C ALA A 339 2.99 -62.11 -12.19
N THR A 340 2.03 -62.33 -13.08
CA THR A 340 2.15 -63.24 -14.25
C THR A 340 2.67 -62.54 -15.52
N GLY A 341 2.54 -61.21 -15.61
CA GLY A 341 3.08 -60.40 -16.70
C GLY A 341 4.59 -60.19 -16.61
N ILE A 342 5.26 -59.99 -17.76
CA ILE A 342 6.70 -59.67 -17.81
C ILE A 342 6.94 -58.32 -17.11
N TYR A 343 7.92 -58.22 -16.20
CA TYR A 343 8.19 -57.03 -15.36
C TYR A 343 7.01 -56.57 -14.49
N SER A 344 6.03 -57.44 -14.22
CA SER A 344 4.85 -57.04 -13.42
C SER A 344 5.12 -57.06 -11.91
N TYR A 345 4.30 -56.35 -11.16
CA TYR A 345 4.36 -56.27 -9.70
C TYR A 345 2.99 -56.57 -9.10
N ALA A 346 2.86 -57.59 -8.27
CA ALA A 346 1.62 -57.90 -7.55
C ALA A 346 1.88 -57.88 -6.04
N SER A 347 1.00 -57.24 -5.26
CA SER A 347 1.11 -57.21 -3.79
C SER A 347 -0.25 -57.10 -3.13
N GLY A 348 -0.46 -57.87 -2.05
CA GLY A 348 -1.74 -57.93 -1.32
C GLY A 348 -2.59 -59.17 -1.64
N LEU A 349 -3.72 -59.33 -0.94
CA LEU A 349 -4.56 -60.52 -1.02
C LEU A 349 -5.31 -60.57 -2.37
N GLY A 350 -5.11 -61.60 -3.18
CA GLY A 350 -5.85 -61.77 -4.44
C GLY A 350 -5.46 -60.81 -5.58
N ALA A 351 -4.28 -60.19 -5.51
CA ALA A 351 -3.80 -59.27 -6.53
C ALA A 351 -3.38 -60.00 -7.82
N ILE A 352 -3.75 -59.45 -8.98
CA ILE A 352 -3.47 -60.00 -10.31
C ILE A 352 -2.75 -58.93 -11.14
N ALA A 353 -1.50 -59.15 -11.52
CA ALA A 353 -0.74 -58.28 -12.42
C ALA A 353 -0.27 -59.09 -13.65
N SER A 354 -1.13 -59.16 -14.67
CA SER A 354 -0.96 -60.03 -15.84
C SER A 354 -0.51 -59.31 -17.11
N GLY A 355 -0.71 -57.99 -17.18
CA GLY A 355 -0.18 -57.18 -18.28
C GLY A 355 1.34 -57.02 -18.20
N ILE A 356 2.01 -56.78 -19.34
CA ILE A 356 3.44 -56.45 -19.37
C ILE A 356 3.68 -55.17 -18.58
N SER A 357 4.64 -55.16 -17.67
CA SER A 357 4.97 -54.02 -16.78
C SER A 357 3.77 -53.49 -15.99
N SER A 358 2.77 -54.34 -15.71
CA SER A 358 1.59 -53.98 -14.92
C SER A 358 1.89 -54.01 -13.41
N SER A 359 1.17 -53.20 -12.64
CA SER A 359 1.29 -53.17 -11.17
C SER A 359 -0.08 -53.31 -10.52
N ALA A 360 -0.29 -54.32 -9.67
CA ALA A 360 -1.50 -54.52 -8.89
C ALA A 360 -1.18 -54.55 -7.39
N ILE A 361 -1.67 -53.57 -6.64
CA ILE A 361 -1.36 -53.39 -5.22
C ILE A 361 -2.66 -53.28 -4.42
N GLY A 362 -2.83 -54.14 -3.43
CA GLY A 362 -3.98 -54.13 -2.52
C GLY A 362 -4.80 -55.42 -2.57
N ASN A 363 -6.08 -55.33 -2.22
CA ASN A 363 -6.94 -56.51 -2.07
C ASN A 363 -7.81 -56.70 -3.33
N SER A 364 -7.78 -57.90 -3.92
CA SER A 364 -8.58 -58.29 -5.07
C SER A 364 -8.42 -57.36 -6.28
N THR A 365 -7.23 -56.79 -6.48
CA THR A 365 -6.94 -55.87 -7.58
C THR A 365 -6.53 -56.63 -8.84
N SER A 366 -6.82 -56.08 -10.03
CA SER A 366 -6.50 -56.72 -11.31
C SER A 366 -5.97 -55.72 -12.34
N ALA A 367 -4.65 -55.71 -12.54
CA ALA A 367 -3.93 -54.98 -13.58
C ALA A 367 -3.66 -55.92 -14.77
N ILE A 368 -4.55 -55.88 -15.77
CA ILE A 368 -4.55 -56.79 -16.93
C ILE A 368 -3.98 -56.13 -18.17
N GLY A 369 -4.25 -54.84 -18.38
CA GLY A 369 -3.68 -54.09 -19.51
C GLY A 369 -2.16 -53.96 -19.43
N ASN A 370 -1.48 -53.86 -20.57
CA ASN A 370 -0.04 -53.60 -20.58
C ASN A 370 0.24 -52.21 -20.01
N TYR A 371 1.28 -52.07 -19.18
CA TYR A 371 1.63 -50.85 -18.47
C TYR A 371 0.52 -50.31 -17.55
N SER A 372 -0.46 -51.14 -17.18
CA SER A 372 -1.56 -50.73 -16.31
C SER A 372 -1.16 -50.68 -14.83
N THR A 373 -1.79 -49.79 -14.06
CA THR A 373 -1.55 -49.66 -12.62
C THR A 373 -2.86 -49.74 -11.84
N VAL A 374 -2.90 -50.58 -10.81
CA VAL A 374 -4.04 -50.71 -9.91
C VAL A 374 -3.59 -50.61 -8.46
N LEU A 375 -4.24 -49.75 -7.67
CA LEU A 375 -3.99 -49.59 -6.24
C LEU A 375 -5.32 -49.54 -5.45
N GLY A 376 -5.54 -50.44 -4.49
CA GLY A 376 -6.67 -50.34 -3.55
C GLY A 376 -7.45 -51.65 -3.34
N TYR A 377 -8.78 -51.60 -3.41
CA TYR A 377 -9.67 -52.73 -3.12
C TYR A 377 -10.61 -53.01 -4.31
N SER A 378 -10.59 -54.24 -4.83
CA SER A 378 -11.46 -54.73 -5.90
C SER A 378 -11.48 -53.85 -7.16
N SER A 379 -10.36 -53.18 -7.45
CA SER A 379 -10.21 -52.29 -8.62
C SER A 379 -9.61 -53.06 -9.81
N LEU A 380 -9.93 -52.62 -11.02
CA LEU A 380 -9.66 -53.32 -12.28
C LEU A 380 -9.13 -52.33 -13.34
N ALA A 381 -8.03 -52.69 -14.00
CA ALA A 381 -7.47 -51.96 -15.13
C ALA A 381 -7.20 -52.94 -16.29
N THR A 382 -8.06 -52.93 -17.32
CA THR A 382 -7.93 -53.80 -18.50
C THR A 382 -7.42 -53.08 -19.75
N GLY A 383 -7.51 -51.74 -19.78
CA GLY A 383 -6.96 -50.96 -20.87
C GLY A 383 -5.44 -50.86 -20.81
N ASP A 384 -4.78 -50.85 -21.96
CA ASP A 384 -3.34 -50.58 -22.01
C ASP A 384 -3.06 -49.15 -21.50
N TYR A 385 -2.00 -48.98 -20.72
CA TYR A 385 -1.62 -47.74 -20.02
C TYR A 385 -2.69 -47.22 -19.04
N SER A 386 -3.69 -48.02 -18.67
CA SER A 386 -4.78 -47.55 -17.80
C SER A 386 -4.42 -47.59 -16.32
N THR A 387 -5.07 -46.75 -15.52
CA THR A 387 -4.81 -46.63 -14.07
C THR A 387 -6.10 -46.67 -13.28
N ALA A 388 -6.23 -47.58 -12.31
CA ALA A 388 -7.37 -47.67 -11.39
C ALA A 388 -6.94 -47.56 -9.93
N ILE A 389 -7.34 -46.51 -9.21
CA ILE A 389 -6.96 -46.30 -7.81
C ILE A 389 -8.19 -46.12 -6.92
N GLY A 390 -8.29 -46.87 -5.83
CA GLY A 390 -9.34 -46.74 -4.82
C GLY A 390 -10.17 -48.01 -4.61
N TYR A 391 -11.48 -47.83 -4.38
CA TYR A 391 -12.44 -48.88 -4.05
C TYR A 391 -13.38 -49.12 -5.25
N PHE A 392 -13.27 -50.27 -5.91
CA PHE A 392 -14.04 -50.62 -7.13
C PHE A 392 -13.82 -49.71 -8.35
N GLY A 393 -12.63 -49.13 -8.51
CA GLY A 393 -12.31 -48.35 -9.71
C GLY A 393 -12.15 -49.27 -10.94
N GLN A 394 -12.72 -48.90 -12.09
CA GLN A 394 -12.62 -49.66 -13.34
C GLN A 394 -12.09 -48.79 -14.48
N ALA A 395 -10.85 -49.03 -14.90
CA ALA A 395 -10.19 -48.34 -16.01
C ALA A 395 -10.04 -49.30 -17.21
N THR A 396 -11.09 -49.38 -18.04
CA THR A 396 -11.18 -50.38 -19.13
C THR A 396 -10.80 -49.83 -20.50
N GLY A 397 -10.85 -48.50 -20.70
CA GLY A 397 -10.36 -47.85 -21.91
C GLY A 397 -8.82 -47.74 -21.95
N GLU A 398 -8.25 -47.68 -23.15
CA GLU A 398 -6.81 -47.41 -23.34
C GLU A 398 -6.47 -46.02 -22.77
N GLN A 399 -5.37 -45.90 -22.01
CA GLN A 399 -4.97 -44.67 -21.30
C GLN A 399 -6.05 -44.11 -20.36
N ALA A 400 -7.05 -44.91 -19.94
CA ALA A 400 -8.11 -44.47 -19.06
C ALA A 400 -7.64 -44.40 -17.60
N ILE A 401 -8.18 -43.47 -16.83
CA ILE A 401 -7.87 -43.31 -15.40
C ILE A 401 -9.17 -43.32 -14.60
N ALA A 402 -9.32 -44.30 -13.70
CA ALA A 402 -10.43 -44.40 -12.75
C ALA A 402 -9.93 -44.20 -11.31
N LEU A 403 -10.46 -43.20 -10.62
CA LEU A 403 -10.10 -42.86 -9.24
C LEU A 403 -11.35 -42.89 -8.35
N GLY A 404 -11.31 -43.65 -7.26
CA GLY A 404 -12.46 -43.93 -6.39
C GLY A 404 -13.32 -45.10 -6.89
N ASN A 405 -14.62 -45.06 -6.60
CA ASN A 405 -15.59 -46.00 -7.15
C ASN A 405 -16.11 -45.39 -8.46
N SER A 406 -15.37 -45.58 -9.55
CA SER A 406 -15.64 -44.90 -10.81
C SER A 406 -15.28 -45.77 -12.02
N TYR A 407 -15.85 -45.43 -13.18
CA TYR A 407 -15.80 -46.24 -14.39
C TYR A 407 -15.27 -45.39 -15.55
N ALA A 408 -14.00 -45.56 -15.91
CA ALA A 408 -13.37 -44.92 -17.06
C ALA A 408 -13.30 -45.94 -18.22
N THR A 409 -14.33 -45.96 -19.07
CA THR A 409 -14.49 -46.94 -20.14
C THR A 409 -14.12 -46.40 -21.53
N GLY A 410 -14.16 -45.08 -21.71
CA GLY A 410 -13.69 -44.44 -22.94
C GLY A 410 -12.16 -44.42 -23.03
N ASN A 411 -11.61 -44.49 -24.25
CA ASN A 411 -10.16 -44.30 -24.45
C ASN A 411 -9.76 -42.88 -24.05
N GLN A 412 -8.63 -42.73 -23.36
CA GLN A 412 -8.08 -41.45 -22.88
C GLN A 412 -9.02 -40.72 -21.90
N SER A 413 -9.92 -41.45 -21.23
CA SER A 413 -10.91 -40.89 -20.31
C SER A 413 -10.39 -40.79 -18.87
N LEU A 414 -10.97 -39.88 -18.09
CA LEU A 414 -10.69 -39.71 -16.66
C LEU A 414 -12.00 -39.71 -15.86
N SER A 415 -12.20 -40.69 -14.98
CA SER A 415 -13.33 -40.73 -14.06
C SER A 415 -12.85 -40.64 -12.61
N PHE A 416 -13.33 -39.66 -11.87
CA PHE A 416 -12.98 -39.41 -10.46
C PHE A 416 -14.24 -39.30 -9.60
N GLY A 417 -14.28 -40.03 -8.47
CA GLY A 417 -15.29 -39.90 -7.43
C GLY A 417 -16.09 -41.17 -7.14
N TYR A 418 -17.40 -41.03 -6.93
CA TYR A 418 -18.30 -42.12 -6.52
C TYR A 418 -19.40 -42.35 -7.55
N LEU A 419 -19.50 -43.57 -8.08
CA LEU A 419 -20.39 -43.98 -9.16
C LEU A 419 -20.38 -43.06 -10.39
N SER A 420 -19.24 -42.42 -10.68
CA SER A 420 -19.05 -41.62 -11.89
C SER A 420 -18.57 -42.49 -13.05
N ALA A 421 -19.08 -42.23 -14.26
CA ALA A 421 -18.74 -42.95 -15.48
C ALA A 421 -18.32 -41.99 -16.60
N SER A 422 -17.15 -42.24 -17.18
CA SER A 422 -16.60 -41.55 -18.35
C SER A 422 -16.55 -42.53 -19.53
N ASN A 423 -17.59 -42.52 -20.36
CA ASN A 423 -17.77 -43.49 -21.45
C ASN A 423 -17.30 -42.96 -22.81
N GLY A 424 -17.31 -41.64 -23.01
CA GLY A 424 -16.80 -41.01 -24.21
C GLY A 424 -15.28 -41.08 -24.34
N ARG A 425 -14.76 -41.18 -25.56
CA ARG A 425 -13.32 -41.03 -25.81
C ARG A 425 -12.88 -39.60 -25.44
N SER A 426 -11.77 -39.49 -24.72
CA SER A 426 -11.23 -38.24 -24.17
C SER A 426 -12.20 -37.50 -23.23
N SER A 427 -13.14 -38.21 -22.59
CA SER A 427 -14.10 -37.59 -21.66
C SER A 427 -13.61 -37.56 -20.21
N ILE A 428 -14.15 -36.62 -19.43
CA ILE A 428 -13.74 -36.38 -18.04
C ILE A 428 -14.96 -36.26 -17.13
N ALA A 429 -15.06 -37.09 -16.08
CA ALA A 429 -16.07 -36.99 -15.03
C ALA A 429 -15.42 -36.72 -13.66
N LEU A 430 -15.76 -35.60 -13.00
CA LEU A 430 -15.24 -35.25 -11.67
C LEU A 430 -16.38 -35.03 -10.66
N GLY A 431 -16.71 -36.04 -9.86
CA GLY A 431 -17.75 -35.92 -8.84
C GLY A 431 -18.53 -37.21 -8.56
N SER A 432 -19.82 -37.05 -8.24
CA SER A 432 -20.67 -38.15 -7.77
C SER A 432 -21.80 -38.45 -8.77
N GLY A 433 -21.95 -39.72 -9.15
CA GLY A 433 -23.03 -40.20 -10.02
C GLY A 433 -23.02 -39.63 -11.43
N LEU A 434 -21.91 -39.05 -11.91
CA LEU A 434 -21.82 -38.42 -13.21
C LEU A 434 -21.81 -39.44 -14.36
N ILE A 435 -22.36 -39.09 -15.52
CA ILE A 435 -22.33 -39.89 -16.76
C ILE A 435 -21.85 -38.98 -17.89
N VAL A 436 -20.68 -39.28 -18.46
CA VAL A 436 -20.04 -38.47 -19.51
C VAL A 436 -19.83 -39.32 -20.76
N ASP A 437 -20.88 -39.38 -21.57
CA ASP A 437 -20.93 -40.23 -22.76
C ASP A 437 -20.32 -39.58 -23.99
N ALA A 438 -20.35 -38.25 -24.12
CA ALA A 438 -19.91 -37.59 -25.33
C ALA A 438 -18.37 -37.53 -25.49
N TYR A 439 -17.90 -37.64 -26.75
CA TYR A 439 -16.51 -37.47 -27.14
C TYR A 439 -15.99 -36.09 -26.69
N GLY A 440 -14.86 -36.07 -25.97
CA GLY A 440 -14.19 -34.85 -25.53
C GLY A 440 -14.98 -34.00 -24.52
N ALA A 441 -16.02 -34.55 -23.89
CA ALA A 441 -16.84 -33.81 -22.93
C ALA A 441 -16.27 -33.87 -21.50
N MET A 442 -16.56 -32.84 -20.72
CA MET A 442 -16.22 -32.79 -19.30
C MET A 442 -17.46 -32.51 -18.46
N SER A 443 -17.71 -33.30 -17.43
CA SER A 443 -18.78 -33.03 -16.47
C SER A 443 -18.25 -33.01 -15.04
N ILE A 444 -18.75 -32.09 -14.23
CA ILE A 444 -18.41 -31.94 -12.81
C ILE A 444 -19.66 -31.90 -11.92
N GLY A 445 -19.52 -32.15 -10.62
CA GLY A 445 -20.60 -31.98 -9.65
C GLY A 445 -21.33 -33.29 -9.30
N ASN A 446 -22.67 -33.25 -9.27
CA ASN A 446 -23.49 -34.39 -8.85
C ASN A 446 -24.58 -34.70 -9.88
N LEU A 447 -24.66 -35.96 -10.35
CA LEU A 447 -25.79 -36.49 -11.13
C LEU A 447 -26.22 -35.59 -12.31
N ASN A 448 -25.31 -35.35 -13.26
CA ASN A 448 -25.61 -34.66 -14.53
C ASN A 448 -26.54 -35.49 -15.42
N VAL A 449 -27.13 -34.85 -16.42
CA VAL A 449 -28.00 -35.49 -17.43
C VAL A 449 -27.19 -36.41 -18.35
N GLY A 450 -26.05 -35.95 -18.87
CA GLY A 450 -25.17 -36.73 -19.75
C GLY A 450 -25.69 -36.85 -21.19
N GLY A 451 -25.23 -37.89 -21.90
CA GLY A 451 -25.59 -38.17 -23.29
C GLY A 451 -24.58 -37.67 -24.34
N GLY A 452 -24.89 -37.94 -25.62
CA GLY A 452 -24.08 -37.60 -26.79
C GLY A 452 -23.33 -38.79 -27.41
N ASN A 453 -22.61 -38.52 -28.50
CA ASN A 453 -21.87 -39.53 -29.25
C ASN A 453 -20.49 -39.81 -28.60
N PRO A 454 -20.16 -41.05 -28.22
CA PRO A 454 -18.91 -41.35 -27.51
C PRO A 454 -17.64 -41.34 -28.37
N ASN A 455 -17.78 -41.37 -29.69
CA ASN A 455 -16.67 -41.63 -30.59
C ASN A 455 -16.34 -40.45 -31.53
N SER A 456 -17.18 -39.42 -31.59
CA SER A 456 -17.05 -38.35 -32.59
C SER A 456 -17.61 -37.00 -32.12
N TRP A 457 -17.09 -35.91 -32.70
CA TRP A 457 -17.52 -34.54 -32.41
C TRP A 457 -18.86 -34.22 -33.08
N VAL A 458 -19.94 -34.11 -32.32
CA VAL A 458 -21.27 -33.69 -32.80
C VAL A 458 -21.63 -32.34 -32.21
N ALA A 459 -21.93 -31.34 -33.06
CA ALA A 459 -22.11 -29.94 -32.64
C ALA A 459 -23.19 -29.73 -31.56
N THR A 460 -24.20 -30.60 -31.49
CA THR A 460 -25.29 -30.53 -30.50
C THR A 460 -25.02 -31.30 -29.21
N ASP A 461 -23.90 -32.01 -29.11
CA ASP A 461 -23.56 -32.78 -27.90
C ASP A 461 -22.99 -31.87 -26.80
N PRO A 462 -23.08 -32.29 -25.54
CA PRO A 462 -22.37 -31.64 -24.44
C PRO A 462 -20.86 -31.56 -24.70
N LEU A 463 -20.29 -30.40 -24.35
CA LEU A 463 -18.85 -30.15 -24.24
C LEU A 463 -18.48 -29.98 -22.77
N PHE A 464 -19.26 -29.23 -22.00
CA PHE A 464 -19.06 -29.04 -20.57
C PHE A 464 -20.38 -29.02 -19.80
N GLU A 465 -20.47 -29.77 -18.70
CA GLU A 465 -21.66 -29.81 -17.86
C GLU A 465 -21.32 -29.66 -16.37
N ILE A 466 -22.19 -28.97 -15.63
CA ILE A 466 -22.17 -28.95 -14.17
C ILE A 466 -23.45 -29.62 -13.68
N GLY A 467 -23.34 -30.85 -13.19
CA GLY A 467 -24.47 -31.60 -12.64
C GLY A 467 -24.85 -31.11 -11.23
N ASN A 468 -26.15 -30.98 -10.99
CA ASN A 468 -26.73 -30.68 -9.67
C ASN A 468 -27.95 -31.57 -9.35
N GLY A 469 -28.05 -32.74 -10.00
CA GLY A 469 -29.12 -33.69 -9.77
C GLY A 469 -29.19 -34.15 -8.32
N THR A 470 -30.40 -34.51 -7.86
CA THR A 470 -30.66 -34.90 -6.47
C THR A 470 -30.78 -36.41 -6.29
N SER A 471 -31.05 -37.16 -7.36
CA SER A 471 -31.12 -38.63 -7.36
C SER A 471 -30.85 -39.20 -8.75
N SER A 472 -30.57 -40.51 -8.86
CA SER A 472 -30.35 -41.17 -10.16
C SER A 472 -31.56 -41.10 -11.10
N SER A 473 -32.76 -40.96 -10.54
CA SER A 473 -34.01 -40.70 -11.27
C SER A 473 -34.27 -39.22 -11.58
N ASN A 474 -33.54 -38.30 -10.92
CA ASN A 474 -33.71 -36.85 -11.08
C ASN A 474 -32.35 -36.19 -11.34
N ARG A 475 -31.81 -36.48 -12.53
CA ARG A 475 -30.56 -35.91 -13.04
C ARG A 475 -30.84 -34.54 -13.64
N THR A 476 -30.05 -33.54 -13.25
CA THR A 476 -30.19 -32.16 -13.74
C THR A 476 -28.81 -31.53 -13.91
N ASN A 477 -28.74 -30.58 -14.86
CA ASN A 477 -27.56 -29.76 -15.06
C ASN A 477 -27.86 -28.33 -14.58
N ALA A 478 -26.99 -27.78 -13.74
CA ALA A 478 -26.98 -26.35 -13.43
C ALA A 478 -26.50 -25.52 -14.63
N LEU A 479 -25.55 -26.07 -15.40
CA LEU A 479 -24.98 -25.48 -16.60
C LEU A 479 -24.69 -26.57 -17.63
N THR A 480 -25.00 -26.30 -18.89
CA THR A 480 -24.62 -27.13 -20.05
C THR A 480 -24.05 -26.22 -21.14
N VAL A 481 -22.85 -26.54 -21.62
CA VAL A 481 -22.23 -25.93 -22.80
C VAL A 481 -22.18 -27.00 -23.89
N LEU A 482 -22.79 -26.72 -25.04
CA LEU A 482 -22.77 -27.59 -26.21
C LEU A 482 -21.56 -27.30 -27.10
N LYS A 483 -21.17 -28.28 -27.91
CA LYS A 483 -20.01 -28.19 -28.81
C LYS A 483 -20.11 -27.10 -29.88
N ASN A 484 -21.31 -26.60 -30.20
CA ASN A 484 -21.57 -25.47 -31.10
C ASN A 484 -21.47 -24.10 -30.42
N GLY A 485 -21.16 -24.04 -29.12
CA GLY A 485 -21.07 -22.80 -28.33
C GLY A 485 -22.37 -22.37 -27.66
N THR A 486 -23.47 -23.11 -27.82
CA THR A 486 -24.72 -22.84 -27.07
C THR A 486 -24.51 -23.14 -25.58
N ILE A 487 -24.90 -22.20 -24.72
CA ILE A 487 -24.87 -22.34 -23.25
C ILE A 487 -26.31 -22.34 -22.74
N THR A 488 -26.69 -23.34 -21.94
CA THR A 488 -27.96 -23.38 -21.20
C THR A 488 -27.69 -23.46 -19.71
N ALA A 489 -28.47 -22.72 -18.91
CA ALA A 489 -28.36 -22.72 -17.45
C ALA A 489 -29.76 -22.92 -16.82
N PRO A 490 -30.30 -24.15 -16.85
CA PRO A 490 -31.70 -24.43 -16.52
C PRO A 490 -32.09 -24.15 -15.07
N SER A 491 -31.11 -24.02 -14.16
CA SER A 491 -31.34 -23.78 -12.74
C SER A 491 -31.43 -22.30 -12.36
N PHE A 492 -31.41 -21.37 -13.33
CA PHE A 492 -31.64 -19.95 -13.07
C PHE A 492 -33.09 -19.60 -13.39
N ASP A 493 -33.94 -19.48 -12.36
CA ASP A 493 -35.19 -18.75 -12.49
C ASP A 493 -34.87 -17.25 -12.55
N ILE A 494 -35.56 -16.52 -13.44
CA ILE A 494 -35.35 -15.08 -13.63
C ILE A 494 -35.63 -14.30 -12.34
N VAL A 495 -36.47 -14.85 -11.46
CA VAL A 495 -36.82 -14.27 -10.15
C VAL A 495 -35.66 -14.32 -9.15
N GLU A 496 -34.70 -15.23 -9.32
CA GLU A 496 -33.57 -15.41 -8.38
C GLU A 496 -32.36 -14.51 -8.70
N ILE A 497 -32.36 -13.82 -9.84
CA ILE A 497 -31.30 -12.90 -10.26
C ILE A 497 -31.48 -11.55 -9.54
N THR A 498 -30.83 -11.41 -8.38
CA THR A 498 -30.91 -10.20 -7.53
C THR A 498 -29.77 -9.19 -7.76
N ASP A 499 -28.71 -9.59 -8.46
CA ASP A 499 -27.57 -8.73 -8.83
C ASP A 499 -27.50 -8.56 -10.36
N PRO A 500 -27.56 -7.32 -10.89
CA PRO A 500 -27.40 -7.03 -12.32
C PRO A 500 -26.08 -7.50 -12.95
N LYS A 501 -25.07 -7.86 -12.14
CA LYS A 501 -23.79 -8.41 -12.59
C LYS A 501 -23.79 -9.95 -12.71
N ALA A 502 -24.86 -10.61 -12.27
CA ALA A 502 -25.04 -12.03 -12.56
C ALA A 502 -25.37 -12.22 -14.05
N LEU A 503 -24.80 -13.27 -14.64
CA LEU A 503 -24.82 -13.64 -16.06
C LEU A 503 -26.10 -13.20 -16.81
N ILE A 504 -26.01 -12.09 -17.56
CA ILE A 504 -27.15 -11.48 -18.25
C ILE A 504 -27.54 -12.38 -19.44
N THR A 505 -28.72 -13.00 -19.39
CA THR A 505 -29.33 -13.62 -20.57
C THR A 505 -29.89 -12.54 -21.49
N LYS A 506 -29.92 -12.80 -22.80
CA LYS A 506 -30.55 -11.90 -23.79
C LYS A 506 -32.01 -11.58 -23.43
N GLU A 507 -32.74 -12.56 -22.88
CA GLU A 507 -34.11 -12.41 -22.38
C GLU A 507 -34.23 -11.45 -21.18
N TYR A 508 -33.28 -11.46 -20.23
CA TYR A 508 -33.27 -10.48 -19.14
C TYR A 508 -33.09 -9.07 -19.71
N LEU A 509 -32.15 -8.90 -20.65
CA LEU A 509 -31.91 -7.61 -21.32
C LEU A 509 -33.19 -7.12 -22.02
N GLU A 510 -33.85 -7.98 -22.81
CA GLU A 510 -35.07 -7.66 -23.56
C GLU A 510 -36.27 -7.34 -22.64
N SER A 511 -36.38 -7.99 -21.49
CA SER A 511 -37.45 -7.74 -20.51
C SER A 511 -37.24 -6.51 -19.61
N THR A 512 -36.01 -5.96 -19.55
CA THR A 512 -35.67 -4.78 -18.73
C THR A 512 -35.26 -3.54 -19.54
N VAL A 513 -35.41 -3.54 -20.88
CA VAL A 513 -35.11 -2.35 -21.70
C VAL A 513 -36.11 -1.22 -21.40
N SER A 514 -35.76 -0.38 -20.44
CA SER A 514 -36.19 1.01 -20.41
C SER A 514 -35.30 1.78 -21.39
N GLY A 515 -35.85 2.15 -22.55
CA GLY A 515 -35.06 2.77 -23.61
C GLY A 515 -35.87 3.03 -24.88
N LEU A 516 -35.17 3.04 -26.01
CA LEU A 516 -35.73 3.22 -27.35
C LEU A 516 -35.73 1.89 -28.11
N GLU A 517 -36.84 1.55 -28.77
CA GLU A 517 -36.95 0.51 -29.79
C GLU A 517 -36.91 1.12 -31.20
N LEU A 518 -36.32 0.39 -32.14
CA LEU A 518 -36.37 0.74 -33.55
C LEU A 518 -37.73 0.36 -34.13
N ILE A 519 -38.51 1.34 -34.57
CA ILE A 519 -39.82 1.16 -35.19
C ILE A 519 -39.68 1.33 -36.71
N THR A 520 -40.34 0.45 -37.46
CA THR A 520 -40.51 0.58 -38.92
C THR A 520 -42.01 0.68 -39.24
N GLU A 521 -42.45 1.84 -39.71
CA GLU A 521 -43.83 2.11 -40.12
C GLU A 521 -43.82 2.51 -41.61
N GLY A 522 -44.37 1.65 -42.47
CA GLY A 522 -44.25 1.78 -43.92
C GLY A 522 -42.79 1.68 -44.39
N THR A 523 -42.27 2.75 -45.01
CA THR A 523 -40.86 2.87 -45.43
C THR A 523 -40.00 3.64 -44.42
N SER A 524 -40.61 4.17 -43.36
CA SER A 524 -39.93 5.02 -42.39
C SER A 524 -39.38 4.18 -41.25
N VAL A 525 -38.16 4.50 -40.83
CA VAL A 525 -37.48 3.84 -39.71
C VAL A 525 -37.04 4.91 -38.71
N GLY A 526 -37.44 4.77 -37.45
CA GLY A 526 -37.09 5.69 -36.37
C GLY A 526 -37.06 4.98 -35.01
N TRP A 527 -36.89 5.74 -33.94
CA TRP A 527 -36.76 5.21 -32.57
C TRP A 527 -37.92 5.70 -31.70
N ARG A 528 -38.63 4.81 -31.00
CA ARG A 528 -39.70 5.16 -30.05
C ARG A 528 -39.43 4.53 -28.69
N ILE A 529 -39.98 5.06 -27.60
CA ILE A 529 -39.89 4.39 -26.29
C ILE A 529 -40.49 2.98 -26.38
N VAL A 530 -39.79 2.00 -25.81
CA VAL A 530 -40.22 0.58 -25.79
C VAL A 530 -41.63 0.44 -25.18
N GLY A 531 -42.50 -0.31 -25.88
CA GLY A 531 -43.81 -0.73 -25.35
C GLY A 531 -44.91 0.33 -25.43
N ARG A 532 -44.71 1.38 -26.23
CA ARG A 532 -45.76 2.35 -26.55
C ARG A 532 -46.82 1.73 -27.45
N ASN A 533 -48.10 2.03 -27.19
CA ASN A 533 -49.19 1.60 -28.06
C ASN A 533 -49.13 2.40 -29.38
N PRO A 534 -48.92 1.76 -30.54
CA PRO A 534 -48.81 2.45 -31.83
C PRO A 534 -50.03 3.29 -32.19
N ASP A 535 -51.23 2.90 -31.77
CA ASP A 535 -52.48 3.63 -32.09
C ASP A 535 -52.50 5.07 -31.53
N TYR A 536 -51.66 5.37 -30.54
CA TYR A 536 -51.59 6.68 -29.88
C TYR A 536 -50.63 7.65 -30.58
N TYR A 537 -49.95 7.21 -31.64
CA TYR A 537 -48.91 7.96 -32.36
C TYR A 537 -49.16 7.94 -33.86
N GLY A 538 -48.71 8.98 -34.56
CA GLY A 538 -48.58 8.94 -36.01
C GLY A 538 -47.37 8.11 -36.44
N ASP A 539 -47.34 7.77 -37.74
CA ASP A 539 -46.22 7.05 -38.35
C ASP A 539 -44.90 7.79 -38.09
N ILE A 540 -43.91 7.07 -37.57
CA ILE A 540 -42.58 7.57 -37.22
C ILE A 540 -41.89 8.11 -38.47
N GLY A 541 -41.23 9.27 -38.36
CA GLY A 541 -40.43 9.81 -39.43
C GLY A 541 -39.12 9.03 -39.65
N VAL A 542 -38.57 9.08 -40.87
CA VAL A 542 -37.24 8.53 -41.17
C VAL A 542 -36.19 9.21 -40.29
N GLY A 543 -35.46 8.44 -39.49
CA GLY A 543 -34.44 8.94 -38.56
C GLY A 543 -35.00 9.69 -37.35
N ALA A 544 -36.31 9.66 -37.12
CA ALA A 544 -36.94 10.37 -36.02
C ALA A 544 -36.72 9.70 -34.66
N ILE A 545 -36.80 10.48 -33.57
CA ILE A 545 -36.71 10.03 -32.19
C ILE A 545 -37.97 10.47 -31.43
N ASP A 546 -38.82 9.51 -31.10
CA ASP A 546 -40.07 9.71 -30.38
C ASP A 546 -39.96 9.26 -28.91
N LEU A 547 -39.71 10.24 -28.05
CA LEU A 547 -39.71 10.12 -26.59
C LEU A 547 -41.05 10.56 -25.99
N SER A 548 -42.09 10.75 -26.80
CA SER A 548 -43.36 11.30 -26.34
C SER A 548 -44.26 10.24 -25.70
N GLY A 549 -45.14 10.69 -24.80
CA GLY A 549 -46.21 9.94 -24.19
C GLY A 549 -47.55 10.39 -24.74
N SER A 550 -48.41 9.44 -25.11
CA SER A 550 -49.82 9.72 -25.39
C SER A 550 -50.70 8.61 -24.83
N THR A 551 -51.94 8.93 -24.52
CA THR A 551 -52.90 8.02 -23.84
C THR A 551 -54.19 7.82 -24.64
N SER A 552 -54.27 8.36 -25.86
CA SER A 552 -55.45 8.33 -26.71
C SER A 552 -55.06 8.18 -28.18
N ASN A 553 -55.93 7.56 -28.98
CA ASN A 553 -55.66 7.35 -30.40
C ASN A 553 -55.36 8.68 -31.12
N SER A 554 -54.26 8.71 -31.86
CA SER A 554 -53.82 9.87 -32.64
C SER A 554 -53.02 9.39 -33.83
N THR A 555 -53.20 10.04 -34.98
CA THR A 555 -52.41 9.77 -36.20
C THR A 555 -51.31 10.82 -36.41
N VAL A 556 -51.13 11.74 -35.46
CA VAL A 556 -50.21 12.88 -35.61
C VAL A 556 -49.27 13.07 -34.43
N ASN A 557 -49.57 12.46 -33.27
CA ASN A 557 -48.71 12.57 -32.09
C ASN A 557 -47.36 11.87 -32.33
N GLY A 558 -46.31 12.39 -31.69
CA GLY A 558 -44.96 11.85 -31.79
C GLY A 558 -44.11 12.53 -32.87
N ALA A 559 -43.00 11.88 -33.18
CA ALA A 559 -41.98 12.37 -34.09
C ALA A 559 -42.25 11.89 -35.53
N THR A 560 -43.21 12.53 -36.20
CA THR A 560 -43.70 12.14 -37.53
C THR A 560 -42.90 12.75 -38.68
N GLY A 561 -42.17 13.85 -38.44
CA GLY A 561 -41.28 14.47 -39.42
C GLY A 561 -39.95 13.73 -39.60
N ILE A 562 -39.33 13.85 -40.78
CA ILE A 562 -37.98 13.30 -41.05
C ILE A 562 -36.96 13.90 -40.08
N ASN A 563 -36.15 13.07 -39.42
CA ASN A 563 -35.16 13.48 -38.41
C ASN A 563 -35.75 14.39 -37.30
N SER A 564 -37.04 14.24 -37.00
CA SER A 564 -37.70 15.01 -35.94
C SER A 564 -37.47 14.41 -34.56
N VAL A 565 -37.64 15.21 -33.51
CA VAL A 565 -37.57 14.76 -32.12
C VAL A 565 -38.82 15.22 -31.38
N ALA A 566 -39.56 14.28 -30.79
CA ALA A 566 -40.72 14.58 -29.95
C ALA A 566 -40.48 14.11 -28.51
N MET A 567 -40.69 14.97 -27.53
CA MET A 567 -40.51 14.69 -26.09
C MET A 567 -41.68 15.22 -25.29
N GLY A 568 -42.03 14.57 -24.17
CA GLY A 568 -43.13 14.99 -23.29
C GLY A 568 -44.47 14.37 -23.67
N THR A 569 -45.61 15.02 -23.40
CA THR A 569 -46.94 14.40 -23.52
C THR A 569 -47.77 15.08 -24.61
N ASN A 570 -48.40 14.29 -25.49
CA ASN A 570 -49.24 14.77 -26.61
C ASN A 570 -48.52 15.80 -27.50
N THR A 571 -47.24 15.57 -27.78
CA THR A 571 -46.44 16.46 -28.63
C THR A 571 -46.48 16.02 -30.10
N ILE A 572 -46.37 16.98 -31.03
CA ILE A 572 -46.45 16.74 -32.49
C ILE A 572 -45.22 17.37 -33.15
N ALA A 573 -44.20 16.58 -33.46
CA ALA A 573 -43.02 17.02 -34.21
C ALA A 573 -43.15 16.55 -35.67
N SER A 574 -43.91 17.30 -36.48
CA SER A 574 -44.27 16.92 -37.86
C SER A 574 -43.41 17.60 -38.94
N GLY A 575 -42.74 18.70 -38.60
CA GLY A 575 -41.78 19.33 -39.48
C GLY A 575 -40.52 18.48 -39.67
N SER A 576 -39.92 18.50 -40.86
CA SER A 576 -38.60 17.88 -41.07
C SER A 576 -37.54 18.59 -40.22
N TYR A 577 -36.70 17.84 -39.52
CA TYR A 577 -35.71 18.34 -38.55
C TYR A 577 -36.30 19.16 -37.40
N SER A 578 -37.60 19.01 -37.12
CA SER A 578 -38.27 19.73 -36.04
C SER A 578 -37.99 19.12 -34.66
N ILE A 579 -38.09 19.94 -33.61
CA ILE A 579 -37.92 19.51 -32.22
C ILE A 579 -39.12 19.98 -31.40
N VAL A 580 -39.76 19.07 -30.68
CA VAL A 580 -40.80 19.39 -29.70
C VAL A 580 -40.48 18.82 -28.33
N ALA A 581 -40.65 19.61 -27.28
CA ALA A 581 -40.57 19.13 -25.90
C ALA A 581 -41.62 19.80 -25.00
N GLY A 582 -42.46 19.01 -24.31
CA GLY A 582 -43.37 19.54 -23.28
C GLY A 582 -44.77 18.92 -23.30
N TYR A 583 -45.82 19.71 -23.10
CA TYR A 583 -47.21 19.23 -23.03
C TYR A 583 -48.06 19.86 -24.12
N SER A 584 -48.72 19.05 -24.95
CA SER A 584 -49.65 19.50 -26.01
C SER A 584 -49.05 20.50 -27.01
N SER A 585 -47.75 20.38 -27.28
CA SER A 585 -46.97 21.32 -28.09
C SER A 585 -46.69 20.79 -29.49
N GLN A 586 -46.49 21.68 -30.47
CA GLN A 586 -46.43 21.32 -31.89
C GLN A 586 -45.30 22.07 -32.62
N ALA A 587 -44.41 21.35 -33.31
CA ALA A 587 -43.45 21.90 -34.26
C ALA A 587 -43.77 21.35 -35.66
N ILE A 588 -44.37 22.20 -36.48
CA ILE A 588 -44.95 21.83 -37.78
C ILE A 588 -44.07 22.32 -38.94
N GLY A 589 -43.44 23.48 -38.77
CA GLY A 589 -42.50 24.02 -39.74
C GLY A 589 -41.22 23.17 -39.87
N SER A 590 -40.63 23.13 -41.05
CA SER A 590 -39.31 22.50 -41.21
C SER A 590 -38.26 23.27 -40.40
N TYR A 591 -37.37 22.57 -39.69
CA TYR A 591 -36.40 23.14 -38.75
C TYR A 591 -37.00 23.90 -37.56
N SER A 592 -38.31 23.77 -37.29
CA SER A 592 -38.93 24.52 -36.20
C SER A 592 -38.71 23.85 -34.83
N THR A 593 -38.73 24.66 -33.77
CA THR A 593 -38.56 24.20 -32.38
C THR A 593 -39.71 24.68 -31.50
N ALA A 594 -40.42 23.78 -30.84
CA ALA A 594 -41.53 24.10 -29.94
C ALA A 594 -41.28 23.50 -28.54
N MET A 595 -41.07 24.34 -27.51
CA MET A 595 -40.76 23.85 -26.16
C MET A 595 -41.62 24.47 -25.06
N GLY A 596 -42.40 23.66 -24.34
CA GLY A 596 -43.22 24.07 -23.21
C GLY A 596 -44.65 23.55 -23.25
N GLU A 597 -45.62 24.34 -22.78
CA GLU A 597 -47.03 23.94 -22.68
C GLU A 597 -47.88 24.61 -23.77
N SER A 598 -48.59 23.82 -24.58
CA SER A 598 -49.52 24.32 -25.59
C SER A 598 -48.87 25.32 -26.57
N VAL A 599 -47.59 25.10 -26.92
CA VAL A 599 -46.84 25.99 -27.82
C VAL A 599 -46.89 25.49 -29.27
N THR A 600 -46.90 26.42 -30.24
CA THR A 600 -46.97 26.09 -31.68
C THR A 600 -45.86 26.81 -32.46
N ALA A 601 -44.95 26.06 -33.08
CA ALA A 601 -43.94 26.56 -34.03
C ALA A 601 -44.27 26.06 -35.45
N SER A 602 -45.04 26.84 -36.20
CA SER A 602 -45.56 26.46 -37.52
C SER A 602 -44.83 27.08 -38.72
N GLY A 603 -44.11 28.18 -38.52
CA GLY A 603 -43.23 28.76 -39.56
C GLY A 603 -41.96 27.94 -39.80
N ILE A 604 -41.39 28.04 -41.00
CA ILE A 604 -40.11 27.40 -41.34
C ILE A 604 -39.01 28.04 -40.49
N SER A 605 -38.16 27.23 -39.87
CA SER A 605 -37.11 27.67 -38.93
C SER A 605 -37.63 28.50 -37.75
N SER A 606 -38.92 28.38 -37.40
CA SER A 606 -39.49 29.15 -36.30
C SER A 606 -39.20 28.53 -34.93
N VAL A 607 -39.19 29.34 -33.87
CA VAL A 607 -38.92 28.88 -32.50
C VAL A 607 -40.01 29.41 -31.57
N ALA A 608 -40.80 28.53 -30.96
CA ALA A 608 -41.78 28.88 -29.92
C ALA A 608 -41.40 28.21 -28.60
N MET A 609 -41.30 28.97 -27.50
CA MET A 609 -41.00 28.39 -26.19
C MET A 609 -41.70 29.11 -25.04
N GLY A 610 -42.25 28.34 -24.09
CA GLY A 610 -42.98 28.82 -22.92
C GLY A 610 -44.38 28.22 -22.78
N ALA A 611 -45.42 29.04 -22.56
CA ALA A 611 -46.80 28.56 -22.38
C ALA A 611 -47.78 29.30 -23.30
N GLU A 612 -48.55 28.57 -24.10
CA GLU A 612 -49.54 29.15 -25.03
C GLU A 612 -48.92 30.14 -26.03
N THR A 613 -47.68 29.89 -26.48
CA THR A 613 -46.95 30.76 -27.42
C THR A 613 -47.02 30.23 -28.86
N THR A 614 -47.06 31.13 -29.84
CA THR A 614 -47.14 30.79 -31.26
C THR A 614 -46.07 31.52 -32.07
N ALA A 615 -45.27 30.77 -32.83
CA ALA A 615 -44.31 31.28 -33.82
C ALA A 615 -44.71 30.78 -35.22
N SER A 616 -45.54 31.57 -35.91
CA SER A 616 -46.16 31.20 -37.20
C SER A 616 -45.53 31.87 -38.42
N GLY A 617 -44.77 32.94 -38.24
CA GLY A 617 -43.95 33.51 -39.32
C GLY A 617 -42.71 32.65 -39.61
N ASP A 618 -42.26 32.64 -40.87
CA ASP A 618 -40.99 32.02 -41.21
C ASP A 618 -39.83 32.77 -40.53
N ASN A 619 -38.85 32.03 -40.02
CA ASN A 619 -37.74 32.55 -39.22
C ASN A 619 -38.18 33.31 -37.95
N SER A 620 -39.43 33.16 -37.50
CA SER A 620 -39.92 33.87 -36.32
C SER A 620 -39.57 33.20 -35.00
N VAL A 621 -39.51 33.98 -33.93
CA VAL A 621 -39.14 33.51 -32.59
C VAL A 621 -40.11 34.08 -31.55
N ALA A 622 -40.78 33.23 -30.79
CA ALA A 622 -41.70 33.60 -29.71
C ALA A 622 -41.31 32.94 -28.37
N PHE A 623 -41.01 33.75 -27.36
CA PHE A 623 -40.69 33.32 -26.00
C PHE A 623 -41.71 33.85 -24.97
N GLY A 624 -42.02 33.07 -23.94
CA GLY A 624 -42.76 33.54 -22.76
C GLY A 624 -44.15 32.93 -22.59
N SER A 625 -45.19 33.73 -22.34
CA SER A 625 -46.55 33.22 -22.14
C SER A 625 -47.57 34.01 -22.96
N LEU A 626 -48.42 33.33 -23.72
CA LEU A 626 -49.43 33.98 -24.56
C LEU A 626 -48.80 34.99 -25.54
N THR A 627 -47.68 34.61 -26.16
CA THR A 627 -46.97 35.45 -27.15
C THR A 627 -47.17 34.95 -28.57
N GLU A 628 -47.20 35.87 -29.54
CA GLU A 628 -47.41 35.53 -30.96
C GLU A 628 -46.41 36.26 -31.88
N ALA A 629 -45.53 35.49 -32.53
CA ALA A 629 -44.61 35.97 -33.57
C ALA A 629 -45.10 35.48 -34.95
N SER A 630 -46.01 36.23 -35.56
CA SER A 630 -46.66 35.89 -36.84
C SER A 630 -46.07 36.60 -38.05
N GLY A 631 -45.27 37.66 -37.85
CA GLY A 631 -44.49 38.27 -38.92
C GLY A 631 -43.29 37.41 -39.33
N GLU A 632 -42.92 37.41 -40.61
CA GLU A 632 -41.66 36.80 -41.07
C GLU A 632 -40.46 37.53 -40.43
N ASN A 633 -39.44 36.79 -40.00
CA ASN A 633 -38.28 37.30 -39.26
C ASN A 633 -38.63 38.05 -37.95
N SER A 634 -39.84 37.84 -37.39
CA SER A 634 -40.26 38.54 -36.17
C SER A 634 -39.71 37.91 -34.89
N LEU A 635 -39.57 38.71 -33.83
CA LEU A 635 -39.07 38.27 -32.52
C LEU A 635 -39.95 38.79 -31.38
N VAL A 636 -40.44 37.90 -30.54
CA VAL A 636 -41.31 38.23 -29.41
C VAL A 636 -40.80 37.60 -28.13
N ALA A 637 -40.78 38.36 -27.04
CA ALA A 637 -40.55 37.80 -25.71
C ALA A 637 -41.35 38.50 -24.61
N GLY A 638 -42.04 37.75 -23.75
CA GLY A 638 -42.74 38.32 -22.58
C GLY A 638 -44.10 37.68 -22.33
N THR A 639 -45.11 38.50 -22.01
CA THR A 639 -46.48 38.02 -21.76
C THR A 639 -47.49 38.82 -22.57
N TYR A 640 -48.47 38.16 -23.22
CA TYR A 640 -49.48 38.82 -24.06
C TYR A 640 -48.93 39.71 -25.19
N THR A 641 -47.69 39.45 -25.64
CA THR A 641 -46.98 40.33 -26.56
C THR A 641 -46.98 39.75 -27.97
N GLN A 642 -47.09 40.60 -28.99
CA GLN A 642 -47.27 40.18 -30.38
C GLN A 642 -46.36 40.96 -31.33
N ALA A 643 -45.81 40.29 -32.33
CA ALA A 643 -45.12 40.89 -33.47
C ALA A 643 -45.70 40.29 -34.77
N THR A 644 -46.49 41.10 -35.48
CA THR A 644 -47.33 40.64 -36.59
C THR A 644 -46.82 41.09 -37.96
N ALA A 645 -45.80 41.94 -38.00
CA ALA A 645 -45.24 42.52 -39.22
C ALA A 645 -43.84 41.99 -39.56
N PHE A 646 -43.41 42.22 -40.80
CA PHE A 646 -42.10 41.77 -41.29
C PHE A 646 -40.96 42.36 -40.44
N ALA A 647 -40.08 41.50 -39.94
CA ALA A 647 -38.91 41.84 -39.13
C ALA A 647 -39.24 42.73 -37.90
N SER A 648 -40.46 42.67 -37.37
CA SER A 648 -40.84 43.41 -36.17
C SER A 648 -40.46 42.65 -34.89
N SER A 649 -40.19 43.39 -33.82
CA SER A 649 -39.77 42.83 -32.54
C SER A 649 -40.55 43.43 -31.38
N ALA A 650 -41.06 42.61 -30.45
CA ALA A 650 -41.85 43.06 -29.32
C ALA A 650 -41.45 42.39 -28.01
N PHE A 651 -41.18 43.18 -26.97
CA PHE A 651 -40.71 42.70 -25.67
C PHE A 651 -41.53 43.30 -24.52
N GLY A 652 -41.85 42.49 -23.50
CA GLY A 652 -42.45 42.95 -22.24
C GLY A 652 -43.87 42.43 -22.00
N PHE A 653 -44.81 43.31 -21.67
CA PHE A 653 -46.18 42.92 -21.30
C PHE A 653 -47.23 43.60 -22.20
N ALA A 654 -48.07 42.82 -22.86
CA ALA A 654 -49.19 43.29 -23.66
C ALA A 654 -48.82 44.29 -24.78
N ASN A 655 -47.63 44.16 -25.37
CA ASN A 655 -47.20 45.00 -26.49
C ASN A 655 -47.61 44.40 -27.85
N LEU A 656 -47.78 45.26 -28.86
CA LEU A 656 -48.02 44.87 -30.26
C LEU A 656 -47.06 45.65 -31.17
N ALA A 657 -46.24 44.93 -31.93
CA ALA A 657 -45.41 45.46 -33.00
C ALA A 657 -46.00 45.08 -34.37
N ASP A 658 -46.85 45.94 -34.91
CA ASP A 658 -47.62 45.76 -36.15
C ASP A 658 -47.06 46.54 -37.36
N ASP A 659 -45.97 47.28 -37.17
CA ASP A 659 -45.21 47.93 -38.23
C ASP A 659 -43.96 47.13 -38.63
N SER A 660 -43.59 47.17 -39.92
CA SER A 660 -42.37 46.50 -40.40
C SER A 660 -41.11 47.14 -39.83
N TYR A 661 -40.13 46.33 -39.44
CA TYR A 661 -38.87 46.76 -38.80
C TYR A 661 -39.02 47.45 -37.43
N ALA A 662 -40.23 47.50 -36.86
CA ALA A 662 -40.48 48.15 -35.59
C ALA A 662 -39.92 47.34 -34.42
N THR A 663 -39.35 48.02 -33.42
CA THR A 663 -39.04 47.45 -32.11
C THR A 663 -39.93 48.07 -31.04
N VAL A 664 -40.63 47.24 -30.26
CA VAL A 664 -41.53 47.68 -29.19
C VAL A 664 -41.08 47.10 -27.86
N LEU A 665 -40.93 47.95 -26.85
CA LEU A 665 -40.49 47.60 -25.51
C LEU A 665 -41.50 48.04 -24.45
N GLY A 666 -41.39 47.54 -23.22
CA GLY A 666 -42.14 48.07 -22.06
C GLY A 666 -43.47 47.37 -21.82
N HIS A 667 -44.55 48.12 -21.61
CA HIS A 667 -45.88 47.56 -21.38
C HIS A 667 -47.00 48.42 -21.98
N TYR A 668 -47.99 47.76 -22.56
CA TYR A 668 -49.17 48.38 -23.17
C TYR A 668 -48.82 49.56 -24.10
N ASN A 669 -47.95 49.35 -25.08
CA ASN A 669 -47.68 50.37 -26.11
C ASN A 669 -48.96 50.79 -26.84
N ASP A 670 -49.02 52.05 -27.26
CA ASP A 670 -50.04 52.51 -28.19
C ASP A 670 -49.59 52.28 -29.63
N TYR A 671 -50.35 51.43 -30.33
CA TYR A 671 -50.16 51.04 -31.73
C TYR A 671 -51.23 51.66 -32.65
N THR A 672 -52.07 52.57 -32.14
CA THR A 672 -53.17 53.18 -32.94
C THR A 672 -52.73 54.34 -33.84
N ALA A 673 -51.45 54.70 -33.81
CA ALA A 673 -50.90 55.77 -34.65
C ALA A 673 -50.98 55.38 -36.14
N SER A 674 -51.50 56.27 -36.99
CA SER A 674 -51.65 56.06 -38.43
C SER A 674 -50.32 56.10 -39.22
N THR A 675 -49.16 55.97 -38.56
CA THR A 675 -47.83 56.22 -39.11
C THR A 675 -46.88 55.10 -38.76
N THR A 676 -45.98 54.74 -39.68
CA THR A 676 -44.99 53.68 -39.49
C THR A 676 -43.96 54.05 -38.42
N THR A 677 -43.76 53.15 -37.47
CA THR A 677 -42.87 53.32 -36.32
C THR A 677 -41.62 52.43 -36.43
N LEU A 678 -40.48 52.94 -35.97
CA LEU A 678 -39.22 52.18 -35.86
C LEU A 678 -38.96 51.72 -34.43
N LEU A 679 -39.28 52.57 -33.45
CA LEU A 679 -39.10 52.26 -32.02
C LEU A 679 -40.26 52.84 -31.20
N GLN A 680 -40.84 52.00 -30.35
CA GLN A 680 -41.79 52.42 -29.33
C GLN A 680 -41.40 51.86 -27.96
N VAL A 681 -41.59 52.65 -26.91
CA VAL A 681 -41.45 52.20 -25.52
C VAL A 681 -42.77 52.42 -24.80
N GLY A 682 -43.54 51.36 -24.63
CA GLY A 682 -44.84 51.38 -23.96
C GLY A 682 -44.73 51.64 -22.45
N ASN A 683 -45.58 52.53 -21.96
CA ASN A 683 -45.77 52.82 -20.53
C ASN A 683 -47.26 52.92 -20.16
N GLY A 684 -48.13 52.29 -20.94
CA GLY A 684 -49.56 52.21 -20.65
C GLY A 684 -49.85 51.32 -19.44
N SER A 685 -51.04 51.44 -18.84
CA SER A 685 -51.38 50.71 -17.61
C SER A 685 -52.34 49.54 -17.82
N THR A 686 -53.18 49.58 -18.86
CA THR A 686 -54.16 48.53 -19.21
C THR A 686 -54.33 48.45 -20.72
N SER A 687 -55.04 47.43 -21.21
CA SER A 687 -55.37 47.29 -22.63
C SER A 687 -56.20 48.46 -23.18
N ASN A 688 -56.92 49.18 -22.30
CA ASN A 688 -57.73 50.36 -22.63
C ASN A 688 -57.00 51.69 -22.39
N THR A 689 -55.83 51.66 -21.76
CA THR A 689 -55.04 52.85 -21.39
C THR A 689 -53.59 52.67 -21.85
N ARG A 690 -53.42 52.42 -23.14
CA ARG A 690 -52.13 52.31 -23.82
C ARG A 690 -51.46 53.67 -23.94
N SER A 691 -50.14 53.70 -23.88
CA SER A 691 -49.33 54.92 -24.00
C SER A 691 -47.87 54.60 -24.33
N ASN A 692 -47.15 55.56 -24.89
CA ASN A 692 -45.74 55.44 -25.26
C ASN A 692 -44.87 56.51 -24.56
N ALA A 693 -43.88 56.07 -23.78
CA ALA A 693 -42.84 56.92 -23.22
C ALA A 693 -41.88 57.46 -24.30
N LEU A 694 -41.68 56.72 -25.39
CA LEU A 694 -40.86 57.11 -26.54
C LEU A 694 -41.51 56.57 -27.82
N THR A 695 -41.56 57.41 -28.85
CA THR A 695 -42.00 57.04 -30.20
C THR A 695 -40.99 57.59 -31.21
N VAL A 696 -40.45 56.73 -32.08
CA VAL A 696 -39.61 57.10 -33.22
C VAL A 696 -40.28 56.61 -34.49
N LEU A 697 -40.57 57.53 -35.40
CA LEU A 697 -41.17 57.24 -36.70
C LEU A 697 -40.11 56.96 -37.77
N GLU A 698 -40.50 56.27 -38.84
CA GLU A 698 -39.62 55.97 -39.97
C GLU A 698 -39.10 57.22 -40.71
N ASN A 699 -39.86 58.32 -40.66
CA ASN A 699 -39.47 59.60 -41.25
C ASN A 699 -38.45 60.40 -40.40
N GLY A 700 -38.00 59.85 -39.25
CA GLY A 700 -37.03 60.47 -38.36
C GLY A 700 -37.62 61.28 -37.19
N TYR A 701 -38.93 61.49 -37.17
CA TYR A 701 -39.58 62.24 -36.09
C TYR A 701 -39.60 61.43 -34.80
N THR A 702 -39.14 62.06 -33.72
CA THR A 702 -39.03 61.44 -32.39
C THR A 702 -39.85 62.22 -31.38
N ALA A 703 -40.57 61.52 -30.50
CA ALA A 703 -41.14 62.14 -29.32
C ALA A 703 -40.98 61.34 -28.03
N ILE A 704 -40.90 62.10 -26.93
CA ILE A 704 -40.81 61.59 -25.56
C ILE A 704 -42.08 61.99 -24.81
N GLY A 705 -42.68 61.05 -24.07
CA GLY A 705 -43.87 61.27 -23.23
C GLY A 705 -45.20 61.35 -23.97
N THR A 706 -45.26 60.85 -25.21
CA THR A 706 -46.46 60.94 -26.05
C THR A 706 -47.58 60.00 -25.61
N HIS A 707 -48.72 60.58 -25.28
CA HIS A 707 -49.99 59.86 -25.14
C HIS A 707 -50.77 59.97 -26.46
N ASN A 708 -50.73 58.92 -27.29
CA ASN A 708 -51.58 58.74 -28.48
C ASN A 708 -51.48 59.81 -29.57
N VAL A 709 -50.32 60.47 -29.71
CA VAL A 709 -50.08 61.45 -30.77
C VAL A 709 -48.77 61.12 -31.47
N ALA A 710 -48.83 60.93 -32.79
CA ALA A 710 -47.65 60.79 -33.62
C ALA A 710 -46.86 62.10 -33.61
N PRO A 711 -45.52 62.07 -33.43
CA PRO A 711 -44.72 63.28 -33.49
C PRO A 711 -44.88 63.96 -34.84
N THR A 712 -45.00 65.29 -34.82
CA THR A 712 -45.17 66.11 -36.04
C THR A 712 -43.93 66.91 -36.43
N THR A 713 -42.81 66.71 -35.73
CA THR A 713 -41.52 67.36 -35.99
C THR A 713 -40.36 66.45 -35.56
N ASP A 714 -39.13 66.83 -35.91
CA ASP A 714 -37.91 66.06 -35.67
C ASP A 714 -37.77 65.60 -34.20
N PHE A 715 -38.07 66.50 -33.25
CA PHE A 715 -38.05 66.19 -31.82
C PHE A 715 -39.16 66.90 -31.05
N GLN A 716 -40.00 66.12 -30.38
CA GLN A 716 -41.11 66.60 -29.55
C GLN A 716 -41.02 66.06 -28.12
N VAL A 717 -41.26 66.91 -27.12
CA VAL A 717 -41.26 66.50 -25.71
C VAL A 717 -42.61 66.85 -25.11
N TYR A 718 -43.37 65.83 -24.76
CA TYR A 718 -44.62 65.91 -24.02
C TYR A 718 -44.31 65.68 -22.53
N HIS A 719 -44.93 66.47 -21.65
CA HIS A 719 -44.81 66.33 -20.20
C HIS A 719 -46.19 66.37 -19.55
N ASP A 720 -46.35 65.57 -18.49
CA ASP A 720 -47.63 65.41 -17.81
C ASP A 720 -47.93 66.58 -16.87
N ASN A 721 -49.22 66.93 -16.79
CA ASN A 721 -49.77 67.94 -15.90
C ASN A 721 -50.08 67.38 -14.50
N ASP A 722 -49.09 66.79 -13.83
CA ASP A 722 -49.27 66.15 -12.51
C ASP A 722 -49.14 67.14 -11.33
N GLY A 723 -49.04 68.43 -11.61
CA GLY A 723 -48.82 69.48 -10.60
C GLY A 723 -47.36 69.61 -10.16
N THR A 724 -46.46 68.79 -10.70
CA THR A 724 -45.01 68.97 -10.57
C THR A 724 -44.44 69.67 -11.81
N VAL A 725 -43.36 70.42 -11.65
CA VAL A 725 -42.79 71.27 -12.72
C VAL A 725 -41.94 70.42 -13.68
N ASN A 726 -42.55 69.44 -14.34
CA ASN A 726 -41.90 68.53 -15.29
C ASN A 726 -41.76 69.21 -16.65
N GLY A 727 -40.58 69.14 -17.29
CA GLY A 727 -40.32 69.81 -18.56
C GLY A 727 -38.92 69.48 -19.08
N LEU A 728 -38.53 70.02 -20.25
CA LEU A 728 -37.21 69.76 -20.82
C LEU A 728 -36.13 70.39 -19.93
N LYS A 729 -35.34 69.54 -19.26
CA LYS A 729 -34.24 69.95 -18.39
C LYS A 729 -32.91 69.80 -19.12
N LEU A 730 -32.19 70.91 -19.29
CA LEU A 730 -30.81 70.93 -19.74
C LEU A 730 -29.90 71.11 -18.52
N GLN A 731 -29.14 70.08 -18.16
CA GLN A 731 -28.27 70.07 -16.98
C GLN A 731 -26.82 69.84 -17.36
N ASN A 732 -25.92 70.60 -16.77
CA ASN A 732 -24.50 70.27 -16.78
C ASN A 732 -24.14 69.57 -15.46
N LYS A 733 -23.54 68.38 -15.54
CA LYS A 733 -23.19 67.56 -14.37
C LYS A 733 -21.81 67.99 -13.85
N GLY A 734 -21.79 68.69 -12.73
CA GLY A 734 -20.58 69.21 -12.09
C GLY A 734 -20.82 69.55 -10.61
N GLY A 735 -19.86 70.19 -9.93
CA GLY A 735 -19.90 70.42 -8.48
C GLY A 735 -21.13 71.15 -7.92
N ASN A 736 -21.91 71.86 -8.76
CA ASN A 736 -23.09 72.63 -8.34
C ASN A 736 -24.42 72.15 -8.97
N ASP A 737 -24.41 71.17 -9.87
CA ASP A 737 -25.61 70.66 -10.58
C ASP A 737 -26.55 71.77 -11.10
N ASN A 738 -26.00 72.74 -11.82
CA ASN A 738 -26.78 73.82 -12.43
C ASN A 738 -27.57 73.29 -13.63
N TRP A 739 -28.81 73.75 -13.77
CA TRP A 739 -29.67 73.37 -14.88
C TRP A 739 -30.60 74.49 -15.27
N TRP A 740 -30.97 74.47 -16.54
CA TRP A 740 -32.11 75.21 -17.08
C TRP A 740 -33.25 74.23 -17.34
N ARG A 741 -34.47 74.66 -17.03
CA ARG A 741 -35.68 73.89 -17.35
C ARG A 741 -36.65 74.77 -18.12
N PHE A 742 -37.12 74.20 -19.21
CA PHE A 742 -38.14 74.74 -20.10
C PHE A 742 -39.46 74.05 -19.76
N TYR A 743 -40.46 74.85 -19.41
CA TYR A 743 -41.75 74.36 -18.93
C TYR A 743 -42.88 75.18 -19.57
N THR A 744 -43.83 74.52 -20.22
CA THR A 744 -45.01 75.20 -20.80
C THR A 744 -46.19 75.12 -19.83
N LEU A 745 -46.80 76.27 -19.52
CA LEU A 745 -48.00 76.30 -18.67
C LEU A 745 -49.22 75.76 -19.42
N ASN A 746 -50.01 74.94 -18.73
CA ASN A 746 -51.22 74.37 -19.30
C ASN A 746 -52.34 75.39 -19.54
N SER A 747 -52.37 76.49 -18.79
CA SER A 747 -53.43 77.50 -18.89
C SER A 747 -53.34 78.37 -20.14
N ASN A 748 -52.14 78.60 -20.66
CA ASN A 748 -51.90 79.59 -21.71
C ASN A 748 -50.71 79.24 -22.63
N GLY A 749 -50.08 78.07 -22.51
CA GLY A 749 -48.97 77.67 -23.38
C GLY A 749 -47.66 78.46 -23.21
N GLN A 750 -47.61 79.43 -22.28
CA GLN A 750 -46.41 80.25 -22.07
C GLN A 750 -45.23 79.39 -21.62
N LEU A 751 -44.07 79.67 -22.20
CA LEU A 751 -42.82 78.97 -21.90
C LEU A 751 -42.10 79.66 -20.74
N TYR A 752 -42.07 79.00 -19.58
CA TYR A 752 -41.33 79.43 -18.41
C TYR A 752 -39.91 78.85 -18.39
N LEU A 753 -38.98 79.67 -17.93
CA LEU A 753 -37.60 79.30 -17.69
C LEU A 753 -37.33 79.26 -16.20
N TYR A 754 -36.87 78.11 -15.75
CA TYR A 754 -36.34 77.93 -14.42
C TYR A 754 -34.85 77.71 -14.51
N SER A 755 -34.11 78.29 -13.56
CA SER A 755 -32.68 78.05 -13.42
C SER A 755 -32.36 77.70 -11.98
N LYS A 756 -31.49 76.70 -11.80
CA LYS A 756 -30.81 76.46 -10.54
C LYS A 756 -29.44 77.12 -10.61
N ALA A 757 -29.36 78.35 -10.14
CA ALA A 757 -28.11 79.09 -9.96
C ALA A 757 -27.94 79.37 -8.45
N GLY A 758 -26.81 78.98 -7.88
CA GLY A 758 -26.51 79.23 -6.45
C GLY A 758 -27.32 78.41 -5.45
N GLY A 759 -27.82 77.23 -5.84
CA GLY A 759 -28.48 76.26 -4.93
C GLY A 759 -30.01 76.35 -4.87
N ASN A 760 -30.64 77.46 -5.28
CA ASN A 760 -32.10 77.62 -5.30
C ASN A 760 -32.68 77.46 -6.71
N SER A 761 -33.85 76.81 -6.81
CA SER A 761 -34.57 76.55 -8.06
C SER A 761 -35.70 77.56 -8.24
N ASN A 762 -35.44 78.66 -8.95
CA ASN A 762 -36.42 79.75 -9.12
C ASN A 762 -36.74 79.99 -10.59
N ALA A 763 -37.94 80.53 -10.85
CA ALA A 763 -38.26 81.09 -12.15
C ALA A 763 -37.35 82.28 -12.42
N VAL A 764 -36.84 82.39 -13.65
CA VAL A 764 -35.96 83.51 -14.06
C VAL A 764 -36.58 84.38 -15.15
N GLY A 765 -37.59 83.85 -15.84
CA GLY A 765 -38.41 84.59 -16.80
C GLY A 765 -39.37 83.67 -17.54
N SER A 766 -40.16 84.26 -18.44
CA SER A 766 -41.04 83.53 -19.35
C SER A 766 -41.07 84.19 -20.73
N PHE A 767 -41.39 83.41 -21.75
CA PHE A 767 -41.79 83.90 -23.06
C PHE A 767 -43.31 83.90 -23.16
N ASP A 768 -43.85 85.04 -23.59
CA ASP A 768 -45.26 85.16 -23.94
C ASP A 768 -45.58 84.30 -25.16
N ASP A 769 -46.69 83.55 -25.09
CA ASP A 769 -47.10 82.56 -26.08
C ASP A 769 -47.55 83.19 -27.41
N VAL A 770 -48.03 84.44 -27.37
CA VAL A 770 -48.53 85.14 -28.56
C VAL A 770 -47.47 86.01 -29.21
N SER A 771 -46.79 86.84 -28.41
CA SER A 771 -45.82 87.82 -28.92
C SER A 771 -44.39 87.27 -29.02
N GLY A 772 -44.10 86.15 -28.35
CA GLY A 772 -42.73 85.66 -28.17
C GLY A 772 -41.86 86.59 -27.31
N ALA A 773 -42.46 87.60 -26.66
CA ALA A 773 -41.72 88.55 -25.85
C ALA A 773 -41.15 87.86 -24.61
N TYR A 774 -39.83 87.96 -24.43
CA TYR A 774 -39.20 87.56 -23.18
C TYR A 774 -39.51 88.58 -22.07
N THR A 775 -40.00 88.09 -20.95
CA THR A 775 -40.23 88.87 -19.75
C THR A 775 -39.34 88.35 -18.62
N ALA A 776 -38.41 89.19 -18.17
CA ALA A 776 -37.53 88.87 -17.05
C ALA A 776 -38.32 88.96 -15.72
N LEU A 777 -38.01 88.08 -14.76
CA LEU A 777 -38.59 88.16 -13.43
C LEU A 777 -38.16 89.46 -12.72
N SER A 778 -39.12 90.31 -12.37
CA SER A 778 -38.86 91.60 -11.73
C SER A 778 -39.74 91.86 -10.50
N ASP A 779 -39.83 90.87 -9.60
CA ASP A 779 -40.56 90.98 -8.34
C ASP A 779 -39.64 91.49 -7.20
N ARG A 780 -40.17 92.35 -6.30
CA ARG A 780 -39.42 92.86 -5.16
C ARG A 780 -38.97 91.76 -4.19
N ARG A 781 -39.67 90.61 -4.15
CA ARG A 781 -39.33 89.46 -3.31
C ARG A 781 -38.10 88.70 -3.79
N VAL A 782 -37.70 88.87 -5.05
CA VAL A 782 -36.51 88.20 -5.62
C VAL A 782 -35.34 89.16 -5.84
N LYS A 783 -35.46 90.42 -5.42
CA LYS A 783 -34.45 91.48 -5.54
C LYS A 783 -34.13 92.05 -4.16
N ASP A 784 -32.88 92.43 -3.92
CA ASP A 784 -32.42 93.04 -2.65
C ASP A 784 -31.40 94.17 -2.92
N ASN A 785 -31.02 94.94 -1.89
CA ASN A 785 -30.01 96.00 -1.93
C ASN A 785 -30.29 97.11 -2.96
N PHE A 786 -31.51 97.65 -2.95
CA PHE A 786 -31.95 98.71 -3.87
C PHE A 786 -31.16 100.01 -3.67
N LYS A 787 -30.50 100.50 -4.74
CA LYS A 787 -29.79 101.79 -4.80
C LYS A 787 -30.31 102.62 -5.96
N GLU A 788 -30.25 103.95 -5.85
CA GLU A 788 -30.60 104.83 -6.96
C GLU A 788 -29.58 104.68 -8.09
N LEU A 789 -30.08 104.65 -9.34
CA LEU A 789 -29.23 104.50 -10.52
C LEU A 789 -28.37 105.75 -10.70
N TYR A 790 -27.05 105.56 -10.75
CA TYR A 790 -26.11 106.63 -11.07
C TYR A 790 -26.30 107.11 -12.51
N PHE A 791 -26.32 108.42 -12.70
CA PHE A 791 -26.35 109.02 -14.03
C PHE A 791 -25.55 110.32 -14.03
N ASP A 792 -24.75 110.48 -15.08
CA ASP A 792 -23.93 111.65 -15.33
C ASP A 792 -23.92 111.95 -16.83
N TRP A 793 -24.20 113.21 -17.20
CA TRP A 793 -24.30 113.60 -18.60
C TRP A 793 -22.98 113.49 -19.35
N GLU A 794 -21.86 113.79 -18.69
CA GLU A 794 -20.55 113.75 -19.34
C GLU A 794 -20.19 112.32 -19.73
N ASN A 795 -20.40 111.36 -18.83
CA ASN A 795 -20.13 109.96 -19.09
C ASN A 795 -21.16 109.33 -20.04
N PHE A 796 -22.44 109.67 -19.92
CA PHE A 796 -23.47 109.16 -20.82
C PHE A 796 -23.24 109.59 -22.27
N MET A 797 -22.81 110.84 -22.50
CA MET A 797 -22.52 111.36 -23.84
C MET A 797 -21.24 110.78 -24.48
N LYS A 798 -20.41 110.03 -23.71
CA LYS A 798 -19.27 109.27 -24.26
C LYS A 798 -19.72 107.96 -24.92
N LEU A 799 -20.92 107.46 -24.60
CA LEU A 799 -21.48 106.28 -25.24
C LEU A 799 -21.73 106.55 -26.71
N THR A 800 -21.08 105.78 -27.58
CA THR A 800 -21.17 105.95 -29.03
C THR A 800 -22.03 104.83 -29.61
N PRO A 801 -23.25 105.13 -30.13
CA PRO A 801 -23.99 104.18 -30.94
C PRO A 801 -23.24 103.95 -32.25
N LEU A 802 -22.94 102.68 -32.55
CA LEU A 802 -22.17 102.28 -33.72
C LEU A 802 -23.01 101.37 -34.61
N THR A 803 -22.74 101.43 -35.91
CA THR A 803 -23.09 100.36 -36.85
C THR A 803 -21.89 99.44 -37.03
N TYR A 804 -22.08 98.13 -36.94
CA TYR A 804 -21.00 97.14 -37.06
C TYR A 804 -21.43 95.85 -37.78
N TYR A 805 -20.44 95.06 -38.19
CA TYR A 805 -20.62 93.73 -38.78
C TYR A 805 -19.99 92.69 -37.86
N TYR A 806 -20.65 91.55 -37.67
CA TYR A 806 -20.00 90.44 -36.98
C TYR A 806 -18.88 89.86 -37.85
N LYS A 807 -17.75 89.49 -37.22
CA LYS A 807 -16.59 88.92 -37.92
C LYS A 807 -16.94 87.60 -38.63
N ALA A 808 -17.75 86.77 -37.98
CA ALA A 808 -18.21 85.47 -38.48
C ALA A 808 -19.28 85.60 -39.57
N ASP A 809 -19.97 86.74 -39.66
CA ASP A 809 -20.98 86.96 -40.68
C ASP A 809 -20.32 87.27 -42.03
N THR A 810 -20.49 86.34 -42.96
CA THR A 810 -20.02 86.42 -44.34
C THR A 810 -20.93 87.28 -45.21
N THR A 811 -22.19 87.47 -44.81
CA THR A 811 -23.18 88.29 -45.53
C THR A 811 -23.02 89.78 -45.24
N LYS A 812 -22.28 90.14 -44.17
CA LYS A 812 -22.04 91.52 -43.71
C LYS A 812 -23.34 92.28 -43.51
N GLN A 813 -24.28 91.69 -42.78
CA GLN A 813 -25.47 92.38 -42.32
C GLN A 813 -25.09 93.47 -41.31
N SER A 814 -25.50 94.71 -41.56
CA SER A 814 -25.23 95.82 -40.64
C SER A 814 -26.09 95.69 -39.38
N HIS A 815 -25.46 95.72 -38.22
CA HIS A 815 -26.10 95.77 -36.92
C HIS A 815 -25.84 97.11 -36.25
N ILE A 816 -26.72 97.54 -35.34
CA ILE A 816 -26.54 98.75 -34.53
C ILE A 816 -26.37 98.35 -33.08
N GLY A 817 -25.48 99.02 -32.35
CA GLY A 817 -25.34 98.81 -30.92
C GLY A 817 -24.13 99.52 -30.33
N PHE A 818 -23.68 99.03 -29.17
CA PHE A 818 -22.51 99.52 -28.47
C PHE A 818 -21.45 98.43 -28.38
N VAL A 819 -20.19 98.83 -28.28
CA VAL A 819 -19.09 97.92 -27.95
C VAL A 819 -19.06 97.74 -26.44
N ALA A 820 -19.11 96.50 -25.97
CA ALA A 820 -19.25 96.20 -24.53
C ALA A 820 -18.08 96.79 -23.71
N GLN A 821 -16.88 96.80 -24.26
CA GLN A 821 -15.68 97.37 -23.65
C GLN A 821 -15.75 98.90 -23.48
N ASP A 822 -16.49 99.59 -24.35
CA ASP A 822 -16.69 101.05 -24.23
C ASP A 822 -17.77 101.37 -23.19
N VAL A 823 -18.74 100.48 -23.01
CA VAL A 823 -19.81 100.62 -22.01
C VAL A 823 -19.29 100.28 -20.61
N GLN A 824 -18.42 99.27 -20.48
CA GLN A 824 -18.02 98.70 -19.20
C GLN A 824 -17.49 99.73 -18.17
N PRO A 825 -16.65 100.71 -18.55
CA PRO A 825 -16.17 101.71 -17.59
C PRO A 825 -17.26 102.67 -17.08
N ILE A 826 -18.38 102.78 -17.80
CA ILE A 826 -19.48 103.72 -17.49
C ILE A 826 -20.61 103.00 -16.75
N TYR A 827 -21.08 101.88 -17.30
CA TYR A 827 -22.15 101.04 -16.75
C TYR A 827 -21.71 99.57 -16.68
N PRO A 828 -20.86 99.20 -15.70
CA PRO A 828 -20.31 97.84 -15.61
C PRO A 828 -21.40 96.78 -15.40
N GLU A 829 -22.50 97.10 -14.71
CA GLU A 829 -23.65 96.22 -14.51
C GLU A 829 -24.38 95.82 -15.80
N LEU A 830 -24.16 96.53 -16.91
CA LEU A 830 -24.71 96.17 -18.21
C LEU A 830 -23.80 95.23 -19.00
N VAL A 831 -22.56 94.99 -18.54
CA VAL A 831 -21.56 94.18 -19.24
C VAL A 831 -21.29 92.90 -18.45
N ASN A 832 -21.52 91.76 -19.08
CA ASN A 832 -21.15 90.44 -18.55
C ASN A 832 -19.88 89.95 -19.25
N TYR A 833 -18.91 89.45 -18.51
CA TYR A 833 -17.70 88.85 -19.06
C TYR A 833 -17.76 87.33 -18.90
N ASN A 834 -17.80 86.62 -20.04
CA ASN A 834 -17.71 85.17 -20.06
C ASN A 834 -16.24 84.77 -20.03
N GLN A 835 -15.82 84.15 -18.91
CA GLN A 835 -14.44 83.71 -18.70
C GLN A 835 -14.04 82.51 -19.56
N GLU A 836 -14.99 81.63 -19.91
CA GLU A 836 -14.69 80.42 -20.69
C GLU A 836 -14.36 80.76 -22.15
N ASP A 837 -15.11 81.70 -22.73
CA ASP A 837 -14.96 82.11 -24.13
C ASP A 837 -14.07 83.34 -24.32
N ASP A 838 -13.63 83.99 -23.24
CA ASP A 838 -12.90 85.28 -23.25
C ASP A 838 -13.65 86.36 -24.06
N LEU A 839 -14.95 86.51 -23.79
CA LEU A 839 -15.83 87.43 -24.53
C LEU A 839 -16.68 88.29 -23.58
N TYR A 840 -16.81 89.56 -23.95
CA TYR A 840 -17.72 90.51 -23.28
C TYR A 840 -19.08 90.50 -23.97
N GLN A 841 -20.13 90.47 -23.16
CA GLN A 841 -21.53 90.44 -23.55
C GLN A 841 -22.25 91.66 -22.97
N LEU A 842 -23.23 92.18 -23.68
CA LEU A 842 -23.93 93.41 -23.29
C LEU A 842 -25.42 93.16 -23.07
N ASN A 843 -25.93 93.60 -21.92
CA ASN A 843 -27.35 93.60 -21.59
C ASN A 843 -28.04 94.85 -22.16
N TYR A 844 -28.41 94.78 -23.44
CA TYR A 844 -29.11 95.87 -24.11
C TYR A 844 -30.44 96.27 -23.46
N SER A 845 -31.14 95.34 -22.79
CA SER A 845 -32.42 95.64 -22.12
C SER A 845 -32.27 96.62 -20.95
N GLY A 846 -31.10 96.65 -20.30
CA GLY A 846 -30.83 97.56 -19.19
C GLY A 846 -30.67 99.03 -19.61
N PHE A 847 -30.26 99.30 -20.85
CA PHE A 847 -30.11 100.69 -21.34
C PHE A 847 -31.43 101.46 -21.39
N GLY A 848 -32.56 100.78 -21.58
CA GLY A 848 -33.86 101.44 -21.49
C GLY A 848 -34.07 102.09 -20.13
N VAL A 849 -33.64 101.42 -19.05
CA VAL A 849 -33.72 101.95 -17.68
C VAL A 849 -32.75 103.12 -17.50
N VAL A 850 -31.54 103.02 -18.06
CA VAL A 850 -30.58 104.14 -18.06
C VAL A 850 -31.13 105.35 -18.81
N ALA A 851 -31.75 105.15 -19.97
CA ALA A 851 -32.36 106.23 -20.76
C ALA A 851 -33.51 106.91 -20.02
N ILE A 852 -34.32 106.16 -19.27
CA ILE A 852 -35.38 106.75 -18.40
C ILE A 852 -34.74 107.67 -17.36
N LYS A 853 -33.65 107.24 -16.71
CA LYS A 853 -32.92 108.09 -15.75
C LYS A 853 -32.33 109.32 -16.43
N ALA A 854 -31.79 109.18 -17.65
CA ALA A 854 -31.32 110.31 -18.46
C ALA A 854 -32.44 111.34 -18.70
N ILE A 855 -33.64 110.89 -19.09
CA ILE A 855 -34.80 111.75 -19.32
C ILE A 855 -35.26 112.44 -18.03
N GLN A 856 -35.20 111.74 -16.89
CA GLN A 856 -35.54 112.33 -15.59
C GLN A 856 -34.59 113.47 -15.22
N GLU A 857 -33.27 113.27 -15.38
CA GLU A 857 -32.28 114.32 -15.14
C GLU A 857 -32.43 115.46 -16.18
N LEU A 858 -32.74 115.15 -17.44
CA LEU A 858 -33.02 116.17 -18.46
C LEU A 858 -34.23 117.03 -18.08
N LYS A 859 -35.32 116.41 -17.61
CA LYS A 859 -36.54 117.12 -17.22
C LYS A 859 -36.29 118.01 -16.00
N LYS A 860 -35.45 117.56 -15.07
CA LYS A 860 -35.02 118.37 -13.92
C LYS A 860 -34.30 119.64 -14.38
N GLU A 861 -33.39 119.52 -15.35
CA GLU A 861 -32.69 120.66 -15.95
C GLU A 861 -33.64 121.59 -16.72
N ILE A 862 -34.57 121.05 -17.51
CA ILE A 862 -35.61 121.83 -18.20
C ILE A 862 -36.49 122.61 -17.22
N ASN A 863 -36.86 122.02 -16.09
CA ASN A 863 -37.68 122.70 -15.09
C ASN A 863 -36.92 123.87 -14.45
N VAL A 864 -35.62 123.71 -14.18
CA VAL A 864 -34.76 124.80 -13.72
C VAL A 864 -34.73 125.93 -14.75
N LEU A 865 -34.47 125.60 -16.02
CA LEU A 865 -34.47 126.57 -17.13
C LEU A 865 -35.83 127.26 -17.32
N THR A 866 -36.94 126.55 -17.07
CA THR A 866 -38.29 127.11 -17.20
C THR A 866 -38.58 128.13 -16.10
N GLU A 867 -38.18 127.85 -14.86
CA GLU A 867 -38.31 128.82 -13.76
C GLU A 867 -37.42 130.05 -13.95
N GLU A 868 -36.20 129.87 -14.48
CA GLU A 868 -35.35 131.00 -14.88
C GLU A 868 -36.02 131.87 -15.96
N ASN A 869 -36.58 131.25 -17.00
CA ASN A 869 -37.32 131.96 -18.05
C ASN A 869 -38.57 132.70 -17.52
N LYS A 870 -39.26 132.13 -16.52
CA LYS A 870 -40.42 132.76 -15.88
C LYS A 870 -40.02 134.01 -15.09
N LYS A 871 -38.90 133.96 -14.35
CA LYS A 871 -38.33 135.14 -13.69
C LYS A 871 -37.96 136.22 -14.70
N LEU A 872 -37.31 135.85 -15.81
CA LEU A 872 -36.95 136.78 -16.88
C LEU A 872 -38.18 137.47 -17.49
N LYS A 873 -39.28 136.74 -17.75
CA LYS A 873 -40.54 137.33 -18.23
C LYS A 873 -41.16 138.34 -17.26
N SER A 874 -41.22 138.03 -15.97
CA SER A 874 -41.77 138.98 -14.98
C SER A 874 -40.95 140.27 -14.88
N LEU A 875 -39.64 140.19 -15.08
CA LEU A 875 -38.77 141.37 -15.14
C LEU A 875 -39.11 142.26 -16.36
N ILE A 876 -39.41 141.65 -17.50
CA ILE A 876 -39.79 142.37 -18.74
C ILE A 876 -41.14 143.08 -18.57
N ASP A 877 -42.17 142.40 -18.04
CA ASP A 877 -43.51 143.00 -17.86
C ASP A 877 -43.49 144.23 -16.92
N ASN A 878 -42.70 144.16 -15.84
CA ASN A 878 -42.51 145.30 -14.94
C ASN A 878 -41.85 146.51 -15.65
N GLN A 879 -40.95 146.25 -16.59
CA GLN A 879 -40.26 147.28 -17.36
C GLN A 879 -41.23 147.99 -18.33
N GLU A 880 -42.13 147.24 -18.97
CA GLU A 880 -43.15 147.79 -19.87
C GLU A 880 -44.15 148.67 -19.13
N GLN A 881 -44.56 148.27 -17.91
CA GLN A 881 -45.51 149.02 -17.09
C GLN A 881 -44.94 150.38 -16.64
N ALA A 882 -43.67 150.41 -16.22
CA ALA A 882 -42.98 151.66 -15.87
C ALA A 882 -42.85 152.63 -17.07
N SER A 883 -42.71 152.09 -18.29
CA SER A 883 -42.63 152.89 -19.51
C SER A 883 -43.98 153.50 -19.90
N ALA A 884 -45.09 152.78 -19.66
CA ALA A 884 -46.45 153.28 -19.88
C ALA A 884 -46.81 154.45 -18.94
N GLU A 885 -46.46 154.36 -17.65
CA GLU A 885 -46.67 155.45 -16.68
C GLU A 885 -45.88 156.73 -17.05
N GLN A 886 -44.65 156.58 -17.55
CA GLN A 886 -43.88 157.72 -18.08
C GLN A 886 -44.58 158.38 -19.27
N SER A 887 -45.18 157.60 -20.17
CA SER A 887 -45.90 158.11 -21.33
C SER A 887 -47.17 158.88 -20.95
N GLU A 888 -47.95 158.40 -19.98
CA GLU A 888 -49.12 159.13 -19.47
C GLU A 888 -48.72 160.46 -18.81
N THR A 889 -47.63 160.45 -18.04
CA THR A 889 -47.10 161.67 -17.40
C THR A 889 -46.67 162.70 -18.46
N LEU A 890 -46.06 162.25 -19.56
CA LEU A 890 -45.64 163.09 -20.67
C LEU A 890 -46.84 163.72 -21.40
N GLN A 891 -47.91 162.94 -21.63
CA GLN A 891 -49.14 163.42 -22.28
C GLN A 891 -49.89 164.45 -21.41
N ALA A 892 -49.89 164.26 -20.08
CA ALA A 892 -50.47 165.23 -19.15
C ALA A 892 -49.71 166.57 -19.14
N LEU A 893 -48.38 166.52 -19.24
CA LEU A 893 -47.52 167.69 -19.41
C LEU A 893 -47.83 168.43 -20.73
N LEU A 894 -47.98 167.69 -21.83
CA LEU A 894 -48.28 168.26 -23.15
C LEU A 894 -49.59 169.05 -23.16
N LYS A 895 -50.68 168.49 -22.58
CA LYS A 895 -51.97 169.17 -22.45
C LYS A 895 -51.90 170.47 -21.64
N ARG A 896 -51.02 170.53 -20.64
CA ARG A 896 -50.83 171.72 -19.79
C ARG A 896 -50.08 172.83 -20.52
N VAL A 897 -49.16 172.48 -21.43
CA VAL A 897 -48.47 173.43 -22.31
C VAL A 897 -49.44 174.03 -23.33
N GLU A 898 -50.27 173.22 -23.98
CA GLU A 898 -51.29 173.71 -24.96
C GLU A 898 -52.30 174.69 -24.35
N ALA A 899 -52.66 174.51 -23.07
CA ALA A 899 -53.57 175.40 -22.37
C ALA A 899 -52.95 176.79 -22.08
N LEU A 900 -51.64 176.87 -21.88
CA LEU A 900 -50.93 178.13 -21.63
C LEU A 900 -50.76 178.95 -22.93
N GLU A 901 -50.58 178.31 -24.08
CA GLU A 901 -50.45 179.00 -25.37
C GLU A 901 -51.74 179.73 -25.79
N LYS A 902 -52.92 179.15 -25.50
CA LYS A 902 -54.23 179.77 -25.80
C LYS A 902 -54.52 181.04 -24.99
N GLN A 903 -53.88 181.24 -23.84
CA GLN A 903 -54.13 182.39 -22.97
C GLN A 903 -53.36 183.65 -23.41
N SER A 904 -52.31 183.51 -24.24
CA SER A 904 -51.47 184.65 -24.67
C SER A 904 -51.99 185.40 -25.90
N VAL A 905 -52.90 184.80 -26.68
CA VAL A 905 -53.39 185.39 -27.95
C VAL A 905 -54.65 186.27 -27.77
N GLY A 906 -55.41 186.10 -26.69
CA GLY A 906 -56.69 186.80 -26.48
C GLY A 906 -56.61 188.25 -25.95
N ALA A 907 -55.49 188.68 -25.36
CA ALA A 907 -55.41 189.97 -24.67
C ALA A 907 -54.87 191.14 -25.52
N ASN A 908 -54.49 190.92 -26.79
CA ASN A 908 -53.85 191.92 -27.66
C ASN A 908 -54.77 192.50 -28.77
N LEU A 909 -56.09 192.34 -28.71
CA LEU A 909 -57.02 192.76 -29.78
C LEU A 909 -58.27 193.56 -29.35
N GLU A 910 -58.28 194.20 -28.17
CA GLU A 910 -59.28 195.23 -27.78
C GLU A 910 -58.64 196.61 -27.48
N LEU A 911 -57.65 196.98 -28.30
CA LEU A 911 -57.37 198.37 -28.69
C LEU A 911 -57.45 198.39 -30.21
N VAL A 912 -58.67 198.57 -30.75
CA VAL A 912 -59.03 199.29 -31.99
C VAL A 912 -60.50 198.95 -32.31
N LYS A 913 -61.37 199.87 -31.87
CA LYS A 913 -62.76 200.17 -32.30
C LYS A 913 -63.93 199.52 -31.54
N ASN A 914 -64.36 200.31 -30.55
CA ASN A 914 -65.62 200.37 -29.79
C ASN A 914 -65.73 199.50 -28.54
#